data_AF-A0A960N1J5-F1
#
_entry.id   AF-A0A960N1J5-F1
#
_cell.length_a   1.000
_cell.length_b   1.000
_cell.length_c   1.000
_cell.angle_alpha   90.00
_cell.angle_beta   90.00
_cell.angle_gamma   90.00
#
_symmetry.space_group_name_H-M   'P 1'
#
loop_
_entity.id
_entity.type
_entity.pdbx_description
1 polymer ?
#
loop_
_entity_poly.entity_id
_entity_poly.type
_entity_poly.pdbx_seq_one_letter_code
_entity_poly.pdbx_strand_id
1 'polypeptide(L)'
;MTINLVGGNNIGGGGNAIVFAGPVNLTSGTTTFNVAIAGTAEFLGGIGETFGASNLSKSGFGTLVISSAATYSGTTTINQNGGAIVLTDQGALYNTSSITINTGGELVVNNQIANKSNRVSDVAGITLSGGTLTLIGKEGEASAESFGIVLLSDNSSSAIHSVVSTTAGSEAEWHFESLDRGEIGQLGGEFVRFVGRGQDIGASGGNRVSFTVAPSRMNGIIDIAVIDNASTGLNFATHHTAGRTTGSGFFGLLDVYDATTAALPELVALGGTFANTLAGAVATTNVRLNSSEAISGPITANALLLADGSIVVSGAHELTLASGLIASDGTGSSITVETLTLNGLTSNIYVNDHSDLTVSSGVGGTAGQISEIQRFTLGGTPTDASTTFTLTFSGQTTAAITWSATAATTASNIQSALEALGNIGAGNVSVVANSTLNFDIFFQGALANLNVANMTTALVNAAGATSQAVNEVIAGNPGVLGKQGTGTLTFDGTNPNTFGGTARINEGTLIAAKDTAFGAATGDVIVSFGASVGLSGGLNIAAETITLFGNGESNTAAARPLRNLDGTNTWQGNVVLGTNRTAMDIADGSELIINGIISGAAGINKFGTGTLELGGSSGNTLNSTTVVWDGMLELNKTIGVALNGSLTVGDHIGASNTDMVKFLGSNQISTTAAVVLNSTASLDLNGFDQTTGAVTLFVG
;
A
#
# COMPACT_ATOMS: atom_id res chain seq x y z
N MET A 1 2.30 19.18 38.14
CA MET A 1 1.22 18.22 37.85
C MET A 1 1.63 17.44 36.61
N THR A 2 1.58 16.11 36.65
CA THR A 2 1.86 15.25 35.50
C THR A 2 0.54 14.87 34.85
N ILE A 3 0.46 14.94 33.52
CA ILE A 3 -0.73 14.54 32.76
C ILE A 3 -0.44 13.19 32.09
N ASN A 4 -1.31 12.20 32.30
CA ASN A 4 -1.23 10.91 31.60
C ASN A 4 -2.30 10.87 30.52
N LEU A 5 -1.90 10.68 29.26
CA LEU A 5 -2.81 10.68 28.11
C LEU A 5 -3.08 9.25 27.67
N VAL A 6 -4.36 8.84 27.72
CA VAL A 6 -4.85 7.53 27.24
C VAL A 6 -5.04 7.55 25.72
N GLY A 7 -4.84 6.42 25.03
CA GLY A 7 -5.02 6.33 23.57
C GLY A 7 -6.38 6.88 23.09
N GLY A 8 -6.39 7.64 22.00
CA GLY A 8 -7.58 8.28 21.42
C GLY A 8 -7.90 9.71 21.88
N ASN A 9 -7.06 10.34 22.70
CA ASN A 9 -7.24 11.74 23.10
C ASN A 9 -6.92 12.70 21.94
N ASN A 10 -7.87 13.54 21.52
CA ASN A 10 -7.60 14.70 20.65
C ASN A 10 -7.20 15.90 21.51
N ILE A 11 -5.94 16.30 21.47
CA ILE A 11 -5.48 17.53 22.12
C ILE A 11 -5.29 18.62 21.07
N GLY A 12 -6.27 19.51 20.97
CA GLY A 12 -6.25 20.71 20.13
C GLY A 12 -7.45 21.61 20.39
N GLY A 13 -7.20 22.89 20.66
CA GLY A 13 -8.24 23.92 20.82
C GLY A 13 -8.56 24.60 19.48
N GLY A 14 -9.73 25.23 19.38
CA GLY A 14 -10.20 25.97 18.20
C GLY A 14 -9.38 27.23 17.86
N GLY A 15 -8.09 27.05 17.52
CA GLY A 15 -7.15 28.09 17.08
C GLY A 15 -6.26 28.71 18.18
N ASN A 16 -6.43 28.34 19.46
CA ASN A 16 -5.62 28.89 20.56
C ASN A 16 -4.38 28.04 20.85
N ALA A 17 -3.28 28.70 21.26
CA ALA A 17 -2.07 28.03 21.73
C ALA A 17 -2.27 27.39 23.12
N ILE A 18 -1.72 26.20 23.33
CA ILE A 18 -1.72 25.45 24.59
C ILE A 18 -0.28 25.16 24.99
N VAL A 19 0.08 25.38 26.26
CA VAL A 19 1.42 25.07 26.80
C VAL A 19 1.31 24.10 27.98
N PHE A 20 2.01 22.98 27.88
CA PHE A 20 2.19 21.99 28.93
C PHE A 20 3.50 22.25 29.66
N ALA A 21 3.44 23.01 30.75
CA ALA A 21 4.61 23.34 31.56
C ALA A 21 5.15 22.16 32.39
N GLY A 22 4.29 21.20 32.75
CA GLY A 22 4.68 19.97 33.45
C GLY A 22 4.89 18.79 32.50
N PRO A 23 5.53 17.70 32.96
CA PRO A 23 5.76 16.52 32.14
C PRO A 23 4.44 15.85 31.73
N VAL A 24 4.41 15.33 30.51
CA VAL A 24 3.27 14.56 29.98
C VAL A 24 3.72 13.16 29.63
N ASN A 25 3.04 12.13 30.13
CA ASN A 25 3.38 10.75 29.80
C ASN A 25 2.37 10.16 28.81
N LEU A 26 2.91 9.54 27.75
CA LEU A 26 2.16 8.66 26.87
C LEU A 26 1.80 7.37 27.61
N THR A 27 0.68 6.75 27.26
CA THR A 27 0.30 5.42 27.74
C THR A 27 0.31 4.42 26.58
N SER A 28 0.08 3.14 26.85
CA SER A 28 0.22 2.06 25.87
C SER A 28 -0.54 2.32 24.57
N GLY A 29 0.11 2.06 23.43
CA GLY A 29 -0.47 2.24 22.09
C GLY A 29 -0.06 3.58 21.48
N THR A 30 -0.96 4.18 20.68
CA THR A 30 -0.71 5.44 19.97
C THR A 30 -1.46 6.59 20.61
N THR A 31 -0.73 7.65 20.96
CA THR A 31 -1.30 8.92 21.42
C THR A 31 -1.29 9.93 20.27
N THR A 32 -2.46 10.39 19.84
CA THR A 32 -2.59 11.32 18.71
C THR A 32 -2.76 12.76 19.17
N PHE A 33 -1.77 13.61 18.94
CA PHE A 33 -1.90 15.06 19.13
C PHE A 33 -2.53 15.67 17.88
N ASN A 34 -3.81 16.05 17.96
CA ASN A 34 -4.53 16.66 16.85
C ASN A 34 -4.60 18.19 17.02
N VAL A 35 -3.63 18.90 16.45
CA VAL A 35 -3.52 20.37 16.59
C VAL A 35 -4.22 21.05 15.41
N ALA A 36 -5.27 21.83 15.68
CA ALA A 36 -6.04 22.52 14.65
C ALA A 36 -5.22 23.56 13.87
N ILE A 37 -5.71 23.96 12.69
CA ILE A 37 -5.09 24.99 11.85
C ILE A 37 -4.79 26.28 12.64
N ALA A 38 -3.60 26.86 12.43
CA ALA A 38 -3.08 28.01 13.17
C ALA A 38 -2.92 27.84 14.69
N GLY A 39 -3.19 26.66 15.25
CA GLY A 39 -2.97 26.34 16.65
C GLY A 39 -1.54 25.85 16.94
N THR A 40 -1.10 26.02 18.19
CA THR A 40 0.19 25.51 18.68
C THR A 40 -0.02 24.73 19.97
N ALA A 41 0.58 23.56 20.11
CA ALA A 41 0.63 22.81 21.36
C ALA A 41 2.10 22.63 21.76
N GLU A 42 2.53 23.25 22.86
CA GLU A 42 3.91 23.21 23.33
C GLU A 42 4.08 22.30 24.54
N PHE A 43 5.06 21.40 24.48
CA PHE A 43 5.49 20.53 25.58
C PHE A 43 6.79 21.05 26.18
N LEU A 44 6.65 22.02 27.08
CA LEU A 44 7.78 22.59 27.81
C LEU A 44 8.30 21.64 28.90
N GLY A 45 7.41 20.85 29.52
CA GLY A 45 7.76 19.86 30.55
C GLY A 45 8.31 18.53 30.02
N GLY A 46 8.36 18.35 28.69
CA GLY A 46 8.79 17.10 28.04
C GLY A 46 7.67 16.07 27.90
N ILE A 47 7.95 15.02 27.12
CA ILE A 47 7.03 13.91 26.84
C ILE A 47 7.69 12.59 27.27
N GLY A 48 7.18 11.94 28.30
CA GLY A 48 7.62 10.62 28.75
C GLY A 48 6.69 9.50 28.30
N GLU A 49 6.90 8.31 28.82
CA GLU A 49 6.01 7.16 28.62
C GLU A 49 5.77 6.42 29.94
N THR A 50 4.57 5.84 30.06
CA THR A 50 4.18 5.00 31.20
C THR A 50 4.56 3.54 30.96
N PHE A 51 4.52 3.11 29.70
CA PHE A 51 4.90 1.78 29.22
C PHE A 51 5.82 1.94 28.01
N GLY A 52 6.79 1.05 27.86
CA GLY A 52 7.70 1.07 26.71
C GLY A 52 6.95 0.93 25.38
N ALA A 53 7.57 1.43 24.31
CA ALA A 53 7.03 1.46 22.96
C ALA A 53 5.69 2.23 22.83
N SER A 54 5.51 3.32 23.60
CA SER A 54 4.37 4.21 23.41
C SER A 54 4.60 5.12 22.19
N ASN A 55 3.64 5.14 21.26
CA ASN A 55 3.78 5.88 20.00
C ASN A 55 3.20 7.28 20.09
N LEU A 56 3.87 8.24 19.45
CA LEU A 56 3.39 9.59 19.22
C LEU A 56 2.87 9.71 17.79
N SER A 57 1.63 10.17 17.64
CA SER A 57 1.05 10.50 16.34
C SER A 57 0.64 11.98 16.33
N LYS A 58 0.91 12.69 15.23
CA LYS A 58 0.57 14.09 15.04
C LYS A 58 -0.42 14.23 13.88
N SER A 59 -1.56 14.85 14.16
CA SER A 59 -2.62 15.18 13.20
C SER A 59 -2.94 16.69 13.25
N GLY A 60 -3.67 17.14 12.22
CA GLY A 60 -4.18 18.51 12.10
C GLY A 60 -3.10 19.51 11.68
N PHE A 61 -3.48 20.52 10.90
CA PHE A 61 -2.55 21.46 10.24
C PHE A 61 -1.72 22.35 11.18
N GLY A 62 -1.99 22.37 12.49
CA GLY A 62 -1.24 23.18 13.45
C GLY A 62 0.12 22.59 13.85
N THR A 63 0.79 23.24 14.79
CA THR A 63 2.17 22.89 15.20
C THR A 63 2.21 22.26 16.58
N LEU A 64 2.89 21.11 16.70
CA LEU A 64 3.28 20.51 17.98
C LEU A 64 4.73 20.92 18.27
N VAL A 65 4.95 21.74 19.28
CA VAL A 65 6.29 22.18 19.71
C VAL A 65 6.75 21.32 20.87
N ILE A 66 7.96 20.78 20.77
CA ILE A 66 8.64 20.04 21.83
C ILE A 66 9.86 20.89 22.23
N SER A 67 9.79 21.49 23.42
CA SER A 67 10.83 22.39 23.95
C SER A 67 11.71 21.74 25.01
N SER A 68 11.33 20.55 25.48
CA SER A 68 12.13 19.70 26.38
C SER A 68 12.13 18.26 25.87
N ALA A 69 13.12 17.46 26.28
CA ALA A 69 13.34 16.12 25.75
C ALA A 69 12.09 15.23 25.85
N ALA A 70 11.76 14.56 24.75
CA ALA A 70 10.79 13.48 24.70
C ALA A 70 11.53 12.14 24.79
N THR A 71 11.16 11.32 25.78
CA THR A 71 11.88 10.09 26.15
C THR A 71 11.07 8.83 25.89
N TYR A 72 9.92 8.92 25.22
CA TYR A 72 9.14 7.75 24.80
C TYR A 72 9.91 6.91 23.77
N SER A 73 9.70 5.60 23.79
CA SER A 73 10.49 4.64 22.99
C SER A 73 9.76 4.07 21.77
N GLY A 74 8.49 4.41 21.57
CA GLY A 74 7.72 4.00 20.40
C GLY A 74 8.01 4.83 19.15
N THR A 75 7.13 4.72 18.15
CA THR A 75 7.28 5.44 16.88
C THR A 75 6.79 6.88 16.96
N THR A 76 7.30 7.72 16.07
CA THR A 76 6.76 9.06 15.78
C THR A 76 6.11 9.05 14.40
N THR A 77 4.85 9.47 14.29
CA THR A 77 4.17 9.58 13.00
C THR A 77 3.55 10.95 12.83
N ILE A 78 3.92 11.68 11.79
CA ILE A 78 3.18 12.86 11.32
C ILE A 78 2.23 12.36 10.23
N ASN A 79 0.94 12.36 10.53
CA ASN A 79 -0.09 11.84 9.61
C ASN A 79 -0.22 12.74 8.38
N GLN A 80 -0.93 12.26 7.35
CA GLN A 80 -1.22 13.05 6.16
C GLN A 80 -1.91 14.36 6.55
N ASN A 81 -1.42 15.49 6.03
CA ASN A 81 -1.85 16.84 6.40
C ASN A 81 -1.77 17.11 7.91
N GLY A 82 -0.81 16.45 8.57
CA GLY A 82 -0.62 16.47 10.01
C GLY A 82 0.06 17.73 10.54
N GLY A 83 0.31 18.75 9.72
CA GLY A 83 1.00 19.97 10.14
C GLY A 83 2.45 19.70 10.55
N ALA A 84 2.95 20.45 11.54
CA ALA A 84 4.36 20.38 11.92
C ALA A 84 4.60 19.79 13.33
N ILE A 85 5.68 19.05 13.50
CA ILE A 85 6.37 18.86 14.78
C ILE A 85 7.62 19.72 14.77
N VAL A 86 7.82 20.56 15.79
CA VAL A 86 9.00 21.41 15.93
C VAL A 86 9.77 21.03 17.19
N LEU A 87 11.01 20.57 17.02
CA LEU A 87 11.97 20.37 18.11
C LEU A 87 12.76 21.67 18.29
N THR A 88 12.66 22.32 19.44
CA THR A 88 13.37 23.57 19.73
C THR A 88 13.89 23.59 21.17
N ASP A 89 14.71 24.58 21.52
CA ASP A 89 15.34 24.70 22.85
C ASP A 89 15.94 23.36 23.32
N GLN A 90 15.44 22.74 24.39
CA GLN A 90 15.94 21.44 24.85
C GLN A 90 15.25 20.22 24.23
N GLY A 91 14.27 20.42 23.36
CA GLY A 91 13.46 19.41 22.69
C GLY A 91 14.23 18.40 21.84
N ALA A 92 13.90 17.14 22.01
CA ALA A 92 14.53 16.02 21.31
C ALA A 92 13.57 14.82 21.28
N LEU A 93 13.74 13.91 20.33
CA LEU A 93 13.10 12.61 20.20
C LEU A 93 14.14 11.50 20.42
N TYR A 94 14.77 11.46 21.60
CA TYR A 94 15.96 10.64 21.84
C TYR A 94 15.75 9.14 21.67
N ASN A 95 14.56 8.65 22.04
CA ASN A 95 14.30 7.23 22.14
C ASN A 95 13.31 6.74 21.07
N THR A 96 12.83 7.61 20.18
CA THR A 96 11.89 7.20 19.13
C THR A 96 12.51 6.08 18.30
N SER A 97 11.76 5.01 18.04
CA SER A 97 12.27 3.85 17.31
C SER A 97 12.36 4.10 15.80
N SER A 98 11.45 4.91 15.28
CA SER A 98 11.39 5.36 13.88
C SER A 98 10.54 6.62 13.77
N ILE A 99 10.66 7.31 12.63
CA ILE A 99 9.86 8.50 12.30
C ILE A 99 9.23 8.29 10.93
N THR A 100 7.94 8.56 10.81
CA THR A 100 7.23 8.61 9.51
C THR A 100 6.65 10.00 9.29
N ILE A 101 6.94 10.61 8.14
CA ILE A 101 6.42 11.92 7.75
C ILE A 101 5.61 11.77 6.47
N ASN A 102 4.29 11.78 6.62
CA ASN A 102 3.37 11.65 5.49
C ASN A 102 3.12 12.99 4.79
N THR A 103 2.44 12.93 3.65
CA THR A 103 2.21 14.05 2.75
C THR A 103 1.63 15.25 3.47
N GLY A 104 2.24 16.43 3.30
CA GLY A 104 1.82 17.66 3.97
C GLY A 104 2.15 17.73 5.47
N GLY A 105 2.91 16.77 6.01
CA GLY A 105 3.51 16.82 7.33
C GLY A 105 4.94 17.35 7.30
N GLU A 106 5.39 17.98 8.39
CA GLU A 106 6.75 18.51 8.52
C GLU A 106 7.38 18.20 9.89
N LEU A 107 8.59 17.67 9.91
CA LEU A 107 9.43 17.64 11.11
C LEU A 107 10.50 18.74 11.02
N VAL A 108 10.50 19.66 11.97
CA VAL A 108 11.47 20.75 12.06
C VAL A 108 12.42 20.52 13.24
N VAL A 109 13.70 20.39 12.93
CA VAL A 109 14.83 20.38 13.87
C VAL A 109 15.37 21.81 13.96
N ASN A 110 15.01 22.55 15.01
CA ASN A 110 15.31 23.98 15.11
C ASN A 110 16.40 24.27 16.16
N ASN A 111 17.61 24.59 15.68
CA ASN A 111 18.78 24.89 16.51
C ASN A 111 18.98 26.38 16.80
N GLN A 112 18.03 27.25 16.45
CA GLN A 112 18.21 28.71 16.62
C GLN A 112 18.38 29.16 18.08
N ILE A 113 17.72 28.49 19.03
CA ILE A 113 17.86 28.82 20.47
C ILE A 113 19.03 28.04 21.07
N ALA A 114 18.93 26.71 21.11
CA ALA A 114 19.99 25.82 21.57
C ALA A 114 20.52 25.01 20.38
N ASN A 115 21.83 25.07 20.16
CA ASN A 115 22.50 24.29 19.13
C ASN A 115 22.77 22.88 19.65
N LYS A 116 22.00 21.89 19.19
CA LYS A 116 22.14 20.49 19.58
C LYS A 116 22.46 19.64 18.36
N SER A 117 23.45 18.77 18.50
CA SER A 117 23.90 17.87 17.42
C SER A 117 23.16 16.53 17.37
N ASN A 118 22.23 16.30 18.29
CA ASN A 118 21.50 15.05 18.46
C ASN A 118 20.15 15.38 19.11
N ARG A 119 19.20 15.88 18.32
CA ARG A 119 17.81 16.04 18.72
C ARG A 119 17.00 14.81 18.35
N VAL A 120 17.48 13.94 17.49
CA VAL A 120 16.80 12.70 17.14
C VAL A 120 17.78 11.54 17.28
N SER A 121 17.26 10.37 17.65
CA SER A 121 18.05 9.15 17.72
C SER A 121 18.80 8.85 16.42
N ASP A 122 20.12 8.70 16.50
CA ASP A 122 21.00 8.34 15.39
C ASP A 122 20.62 6.98 14.74
N VAL A 123 19.88 6.12 15.45
CA VAL A 123 19.42 4.81 14.93
C VAL A 123 17.97 4.82 14.44
N ALA A 124 17.23 5.92 14.60
CA ALA A 124 15.86 6.00 14.11
C ALA A 124 15.88 6.17 12.58
N GLY A 125 15.32 5.18 11.87
CA GLY A 125 15.01 5.34 10.45
C GLY A 125 13.93 6.40 10.24
N ILE A 126 14.09 7.19 9.18
CA ILE A 126 13.09 8.17 8.73
C ILE A 126 12.43 7.63 7.47
N THR A 127 11.11 7.53 7.51
CA THR A 127 10.27 7.24 6.35
C THR A 127 9.62 8.52 5.86
N LEU A 128 9.95 8.95 4.65
CA LEU A 128 9.35 10.11 3.99
C LEU A 128 8.30 9.64 2.96
N SER A 129 7.06 10.05 3.18
CA SER A 129 5.89 9.71 2.35
C SER A 129 5.22 10.96 1.82
N GLY A 130 5.95 11.75 1.04
CA GLY A 130 5.55 13.09 0.58
C GLY A 130 5.68 14.19 1.63
N GLY A 131 6.33 13.90 2.76
CA GLY A 131 6.54 14.81 3.88
C GLY A 131 7.79 15.69 3.74
N THR A 132 7.97 16.63 4.67
CA THR A 132 9.14 17.52 4.74
C THR A 132 9.95 17.31 6.03
N LEU A 133 11.27 17.26 5.90
CA LEU A 133 12.22 17.29 7.01
C LEU A 133 13.06 18.57 6.93
N THR A 134 13.09 19.38 7.99
CA THR A 134 13.74 20.70 7.99
C THR A 134 14.75 20.84 9.12
N LEU A 135 16.00 21.22 8.81
CA LEU A 135 17.01 21.64 9.78
C LEU A 135 17.18 23.15 9.70
N ILE A 136 16.96 23.84 10.81
CA ILE A 136 17.29 25.25 10.96
C ILE A 136 18.55 25.35 11.80
N GLY A 137 19.66 25.70 11.15
CA GLY A 137 20.95 25.89 11.81
C GLY A 137 20.98 27.15 12.69
N LYS A 138 21.84 27.11 13.71
CA LYS A 138 22.12 28.22 14.61
C LYS A 138 22.82 29.35 13.87
N GLU A 139 22.32 30.57 14.02
CA GLU A 139 23.02 31.75 13.50
C GLU A 139 24.43 31.90 14.08
N GLY A 140 25.44 31.99 13.20
CA GLY A 140 26.84 32.21 13.55
C GLY A 140 27.60 30.96 14.03
N GLU A 141 26.95 29.79 14.05
CA GLU A 141 27.54 28.54 14.51
C GLU A 141 27.17 27.36 13.60
N ALA A 142 28.06 26.36 13.54
CA ALA A 142 27.77 25.13 12.80
C ALA A 142 26.78 24.26 13.59
N SER A 143 25.72 23.82 12.91
CA SER A 143 24.72 22.88 13.41
C SER A 143 24.75 21.60 12.58
N ALA A 144 24.58 20.46 13.25
CA ALA A 144 24.51 19.15 12.62
C ALA A 144 23.38 18.33 13.24
N GLU A 145 22.85 17.35 12.52
CA GLU A 145 21.94 16.34 13.06
C GLU A 145 22.14 15.02 12.32
N SER A 146 22.16 13.92 13.07
CA SER A 146 22.38 12.57 12.55
C SER A 146 21.12 11.72 12.60
N PHE A 147 20.91 10.89 11.58
CA PHE A 147 19.87 9.86 11.57
C PHE A 147 20.36 8.57 10.95
N GLY A 148 19.54 7.53 11.10
CA GLY A 148 19.69 6.30 10.34
C GLY A 148 19.29 6.49 8.88
N ILE A 149 18.80 5.41 8.28
CA ILE A 149 18.35 5.36 6.89
C ILE A 149 17.21 6.35 6.64
N VAL A 150 17.30 7.10 5.54
CA VAL A 150 16.15 7.80 4.94
C VAL A 150 15.53 6.88 3.90
N LEU A 151 14.31 6.43 4.20
CA LEU A 151 13.49 5.62 3.32
C LEU A 151 12.44 6.50 2.65
N LEU A 152 12.46 6.60 1.33
CA LEU A 152 11.34 7.14 0.58
C LEU A 152 10.29 6.03 0.42
N SER A 153 9.05 6.33 0.76
CA SER A 153 7.96 5.36 0.61
C SER A 153 6.68 6.07 0.27
N ASP A 154 6.07 5.69 -0.85
CA ASP A 154 4.91 6.30 -1.50
C ASP A 154 5.27 7.03 -2.80
N ASN A 155 4.28 7.11 -3.68
CA ASN A 155 4.39 7.75 -4.98
C ASN A 155 4.30 9.27 -4.88
N SER A 156 4.85 9.87 -3.81
CA SER A 156 4.80 11.31 -3.52
C SER A 156 6.21 11.89 -3.42
N SER A 157 6.37 13.13 -3.88
CA SER A 157 7.62 13.87 -3.71
C SER A 157 7.76 14.39 -2.27
N SER A 158 8.88 14.06 -1.63
CA SER A 158 9.26 14.54 -0.30
C SER A 158 10.29 15.66 -0.42
N ALA A 159 10.53 16.39 0.68
CA ALA A 159 11.54 17.44 0.72
C ALA A 159 12.42 17.36 1.98
N ILE A 160 13.71 17.65 1.81
CA ILE A 160 14.67 17.79 2.90
C ILE A 160 15.27 19.19 2.81
N HIS A 161 15.01 20.02 3.81
CA HIS A 161 15.42 21.41 3.86
C HIS A 161 16.61 21.60 4.82
N SER A 162 17.58 22.39 4.38
CA SER A 162 18.62 22.98 5.23
C SER A 162 18.50 24.49 5.17
N VAL A 163 18.37 25.13 6.34
CA VAL A 163 18.11 26.56 6.47
C VAL A 163 19.12 27.18 7.43
N VAL A 164 19.85 28.19 6.96
CA VAL A 164 20.81 28.95 7.77
C VAL A 164 20.62 30.45 7.61
N SER A 165 21.14 31.24 8.56
CA SER A 165 21.35 32.67 8.36
C SER A 165 22.51 32.90 7.35
N THR A 166 22.55 34.07 6.72
CA THR A 166 23.70 34.51 5.90
C THR A 166 24.89 34.96 6.76
N THR A 167 24.72 35.02 8.09
CA THR A 167 25.78 35.33 9.04
C THR A 167 26.93 34.31 8.94
N ALA A 168 28.16 34.80 8.87
CA ALA A 168 29.35 33.96 8.76
C ALA A 168 29.44 32.92 9.90
N GLY A 169 29.80 31.69 9.56
CA GLY A 169 29.88 30.57 10.50
C GLY A 169 28.58 29.80 10.69
N SER A 170 27.45 30.27 10.15
CA SER A 170 26.19 29.51 10.15
C SER A 170 26.30 28.31 9.21
N GLU A 171 26.14 27.10 9.74
CA GLU A 171 26.09 25.87 8.94
C GLU A 171 24.92 24.98 9.40
N ALA A 172 24.28 24.26 8.48
CA ALA A 172 23.26 23.26 8.76
C ALA A 172 23.58 21.99 7.97
N GLU A 173 24.04 20.96 8.67
CA GLU A 173 24.50 19.72 8.08
C GLU A 173 23.61 18.55 8.50
N TRP A 174 23.01 17.89 7.51
CA TRP A 174 22.37 16.60 7.71
C TRP A 174 23.40 15.46 7.57
N HIS A 175 23.40 14.52 8.52
CA HIS A 175 24.15 13.27 8.47
C HIS A 175 23.16 12.10 8.38
N PHE A 176 23.01 11.51 7.20
CA PHE A 176 22.16 10.32 7.01
C PHE A 176 23.01 9.05 6.92
N GLU A 177 22.42 7.91 7.25
CA GLU A 177 23.07 6.62 6.99
C GLU A 177 23.11 6.35 5.48
N SER A 178 21.93 6.21 4.87
CA SER A 178 21.72 6.01 3.44
C SER A 178 20.47 6.78 2.98
N LEU A 179 20.30 6.89 1.66
CA LEU A 179 19.05 7.26 1.02
C LEU A 179 18.58 6.08 0.17
N ASP A 180 17.50 5.45 0.60
CA ASP A 180 16.94 4.25 -0.01
C ASP A 180 15.48 4.46 -0.43
N ARG A 181 15.03 3.67 -1.40
CA ARG A 181 13.60 3.49 -1.72
C ARG A 181 13.05 2.30 -0.95
N GLY A 182 11.78 2.34 -0.55
CA GLY A 182 11.02 1.17 -0.10
C GLY A 182 11.12 -0.01 -1.08
N GLU A 183 10.87 -1.24 -0.61
CA GLU A 183 11.11 -2.51 -1.32
C GLU A 183 11.10 -2.41 -2.85
N ILE A 184 12.22 -2.83 -3.47
CA ILE A 184 12.41 -2.94 -4.91
C ILE A 184 11.27 -3.80 -5.47
N GLY A 185 10.30 -3.17 -6.13
CA GLY A 185 9.24 -3.88 -6.85
C GLY A 185 7.81 -3.35 -6.69
N GLN A 186 7.54 -2.36 -5.83
CA GLN A 186 6.18 -1.83 -5.68
C GLN A 186 5.99 -0.33 -5.88
N LEU A 187 7.04 0.44 -6.15
CA LEU A 187 6.91 1.88 -6.03
C LEU A 187 7.52 2.68 -7.19
N GLY A 188 6.71 3.62 -7.70
CA GLY A 188 6.78 4.15 -9.06
C GLY A 188 7.00 5.66 -9.17
N GLY A 189 7.44 6.34 -8.10
CA GLY A 189 7.64 7.79 -8.14
C GLY A 189 8.02 8.45 -6.81
N GLU A 190 8.60 7.69 -5.86
CA GLU A 190 9.33 8.25 -4.73
C GLU A 190 10.40 9.22 -5.22
N PHE A 191 10.34 10.45 -4.72
CA PHE A 191 11.33 11.45 -5.07
C PHE A 191 11.65 12.33 -3.89
N VAL A 192 12.89 12.82 -3.78
CA VAL A 192 13.26 13.77 -2.74
C VAL A 192 13.92 15.02 -3.32
N ARG A 193 13.39 16.18 -2.95
CA ARG A 193 14.02 17.47 -3.22
C ARG A 193 14.86 17.91 -2.02
N PHE A 194 16.15 18.10 -2.23
CA PHE A 194 17.03 18.73 -1.26
C PHE A 194 17.02 20.23 -1.46
N VAL A 195 16.74 21.00 -0.42
CA VAL A 195 16.50 22.44 -0.53
C VAL A 195 17.47 23.23 0.34
N GLY A 196 18.25 24.10 -0.27
CA GLY A 196 19.10 25.08 0.43
C GLY A 196 18.40 26.42 0.55
N ARG A 197 18.27 26.95 1.77
CA ARG A 197 17.77 28.32 2.02
C ARG A 197 18.73 29.11 2.91
N GLY A 198 18.85 30.41 2.62
CA GLY A 198 19.82 31.32 3.25
C GLY A 198 21.25 31.15 2.74
N GLN A 199 21.68 29.92 2.53
CA GLN A 199 22.82 29.53 1.69
C GLN A 199 22.39 28.36 0.80
N ASP A 200 23.12 28.11 -0.28
CA ASP A 200 22.87 26.96 -1.14
C ASP A 200 23.43 25.68 -0.52
N ILE A 201 22.88 24.52 -0.91
CA ILE A 201 23.51 23.22 -0.62
C ILE A 201 24.77 23.11 -1.47
N GLY A 202 25.90 22.80 -0.83
CA GLY A 202 27.14 22.50 -1.56
C GLY A 202 28.28 21.96 -0.69
N ALA A 203 29.44 21.72 -1.30
CA ALA A 203 30.57 21.05 -0.64
C ALA A 203 31.29 21.84 0.47
N SER A 204 31.14 23.17 0.54
CA SER A 204 31.86 23.99 1.52
C SER A 204 31.02 25.13 2.09
N GLY A 205 30.88 25.15 3.42
CA GLY A 205 30.18 26.19 4.17
C GLY A 205 28.65 26.14 4.01
N GLY A 206 27.92 26.67 4.99
CA GLY A 206 26.46 26.82 4.90
C GLY A 206 25.69 25.50 5.00
N ASN A 207 24.83 25.24 4.01
CA ASN A 207 23.94 24.09 4.01
C ASN A 207 24.64 22.86 3.41
N ARG A 208 24.58 21.72 4.11
CA ARG A 208 25.22 20.46 3.70
C ARG A 208 24.33 19.25 3.97
N VAL A 209 24.52 18.22 3.16
CA VAL A 209 23.94 16.88 3.35
C VAL A 209 25.03 15.86 3.12
N SER A 210 25.12 14.85 3.98
CA SER A 210 26.15 13.82 3.92
C SER A 210 25.58 12.44 4.20
N PHE A 211 26.30 11.42 3.75
CA PHE A 211 25.90 10.02 3.90
C PHE A 211 27.07 9.17 4.42
N THR A 212 26.78 8.23 5.34
CA THR A 212 27.78 7.19 5.71
C THR A 212 27.87 6.12 4.63
N VAL A 213 26.75 5.80 3.98
CA VAL A 213 26.63 4.89 2.85
C VAL A 213 26.17 5.68 1.64
N ALA A 214 26.99 5.70 0.59
CA ALA A 214 26.68 6.45 -0.63
C ALA A 214 25.34 6.00 -1.24
N PRO A 215 24.41 6.93 -1.55
CA PRO A 215 23.20 6.60 -2.29
C PRO A 215 23.51 5.97 -3.65
N SER A 216 22.56 5.19 -4.20
CA SER A 216 22.70 4.65 -5.55
C SER A 216 22.82 5.77 -6.58
N ARG A 217 23.72 5.58 -7.56
CA ARG A 217 23.97 6.57 -8.61
C ARG A 217 23.93 5.95 -9.99
N MET A 218 23.52 6.76 -10.95
CA MET A 218 23.41 6.39 -12.35
C MET A 218 24.09 7.45 -13.20
N ASN A 219 25.30 7.13 -13.68
CA ASN A 219 26.20 8.08 -14.35
C ASN A 219 26.41 9.38 -13.55
N GLY A 220 26.63 9.23 -12.25
CA GLY A 220 27.00 10.32 -11.35
C GLY A 220 25.84 11.07 -10.69
N ILE A 221 24.61 10.90 -11.15
CA ILE A 221 23.42 11.51 -10.50
C ILE A 221 22.72 10.50 -9.58
N ILE A 222 22.07 11.01 -8.54
CA ILE A 222 21.08 10.27 -7.75
C ILE A 222 19.75 10.40 -8.48
N ASP A 223 19.23 9.31 -9.05
CA ASP A 223 18.05 9.29 -9.95
C ASP A 223 16.71 9.58 -9.24
N ILE A 224 16.72 9.60 -7.92
CA ILE A 224 15.55 9.86 -7.05
C ILE A 224 15.61 11.23 -6.37
N ALA A 225 16.55 12.09 -6.78
CA ALA A 225 16.75 13.35 -6.11
C ALA A 225 17.14 14.50 -7.04
N VAL A 226 16.73 15.69 -6.62
CA VAL A 226 17.22 16.98 -7.14
C VAL A 226 17.67 17.87 -5.99
N ILE A 227 18.46 18.89 -6.32
CA ILE A 227 18.80 19.99 -5.42
C ILE A 227 18.09 21.25 -5.93
N ASP A 228 17.35 21.91 -5.06
CA ASP A 228 16.76 23.24 -5.28
C ASP A 228 17.50 24.24 -4.41
N ASN A 229 18.29 25.06 -5.08
CA ASN A 229 19.10 26.10 -4.46
C ASN A 229 18.53 27.47 -4.81
N ALA A 230 18.60 28.39 -3.85
CA ALA A 230 18.05 29.73 -4.02
C ALA A 230 18.80 30.53 -5.10
N SER A 231 20.11 30.29 -5.29
CA SER A 231 20.91 31.04 -6.26
C SER A 231 21.05 30.35 -7.63
N THR A 232 21.06 29.01 -7.67
CA THR A 232 21.28 28.24 -8.91
C THR A 232 20.04 27.52 -9.44
N GLY A 233 18.91 27.67 -8.75
CA GLY A 233 17.66 27.00 -9.08
C GLY A 233 17.74 25.48 -8.94
N LEU A 234 16.89 24.79 -9.67
CA LEU A 234 16.87 23.33 -9.70
C LEU A 234 18.15 22.76 -10.35
N ASN A 235 18.69 21.68 -9.78
CA ASN A 235 19.89 20.98 -10.20
C ASN A 235 19.76 19.46 -10.00
N PHE A 236 20.52 18.68 -10.77
CA PHE A 236 20.66 17.25 -10.47
C PHE A 236 21.36 17.06 -9.12
N ALA A 237 20.87 16.10 -8.33
CA ALA A 237 21.56 15.68 -7.12
C ALA A 237 22.78 14.82 -7.48
N THR A 238 23.96 15.19 -6.99
CA THR A 238 25.18 14.38 -7.12
C THR A 238 25.79 14.11 -5.76
N HIS A 239 26.45 12.96 -5.60
CA HIS A 239 27.16 12.62 -4.37
C HIS A 239 28.66 12.59 -4.62
N HIS A 240 29.48 13.12 -3.71
CA HIS A 240 30.93 13.15 -3.85
C HIS A 240 31.62 12.62 -2.61
N THR A 241 32.63 11.77 -2.77
CA THR A 241 33.31 11.09 -1.66
C THR A 241 34.41 11.95 -1.00
N ALA A 242 34.69 13.16 -1.51
CA ALA A 242 35.85 13.95 -1.11
C ALA A 242 35.45 15.23 -0.36
N GLY A 243 35.73 15.32 0.94
CA GLY A 243 35.52 16.59 1.65
C GLY A 243 35.86 16.63 3.14
N ARG A 244 35.85 15.51 3.86
CA ARG A 244 36.20 15.53 5.29
C ARG A 244 36.79 14.21 5.79
N THR A 245 38.12 14.07 5.69
CA THR A 245 38.86 13.04 6.45
C THR A 245 39.02 13.47 7.91
N THR A 246 37.92 13.69 8.64
CA THR A 246 38.00 13.90 10.10
C THR A 246 37.37 12.73 10.83
N GLY A 247 38.10 11.63 10.99
CA GLY A 247 38.01 10.71 12.13
C GLY A 247 36.68 10.02 12.49
N SER A 248 35.58 10.27 11.78
CA SER A 248 34.26 9.66 11.98
C SER A 248 33.79 9.18 10.61
N GLY A 249 33.49 7.88 10.46
CA GLY A 249 33.36 7.15 9.20
C GLY A 249 32.24 7.58 8.24
N PHE A 250 32.27 8.83 7.77
CA PHE A 250 31.39 9.40 6.76
C PHE A 250 32.10 9.46 5.42
N PHE A 251 31.43 9.04 4.35
CA PHE A 251 32.03 8.88 3.02
C PHE A 251 31.27 9.67 1.95
N GLY A 252 31.04 10.96 2.17
CA GLY A 252 30.69 11.89 1.10
C GLY A 252 29.61 12.92 1.42
N LEU A 253 29.46 13.88 0.51
CA LEU A 253 28.57 15.03 0.58
C LEU A 253 27.69 15.08 -0.68
N LEU A 254 26.48 15.60 -0.52
CA LEU A 254 25.60 15.97 -1.62
C LEU A 254 26.02 17.33 -2.18
N ASP A 255 26.08 17.46 -3.50
CA ASP A 255 26.49 18.72 -4.15
C ASP A 255 25.80 18.95 -5.49
N VAL A 256 25.70 20.23 -5.84
CA VAL A 256 25.39 20.72 -7.18
C VAL A 256 26.71 20.79 -7.93
N TYR A 257 26.94 19.84 -8.83
CA TYR A 257 28.17 19.90 -9.61
C TYR A 257 28.14 21.10 -10.59
N ASP A 258 28.83 22.18 -10.24
CA ASP A 258 29.14 23.34 -11.08
C ASP A 258 30.67 23.58 -11.10
N ALA A 259 31.21 23.86 -12.29
CA ALA A 259 32.65 23.96 -12.60
C ALA A 259 33.40 25.09 -11.87
N THR A 260 32.74 25.81 -10.98
CA THR A 260 33.25 26.99 -10.28
C THR A 260 33.95 26.66 -8.95
N THR A 261 33.83 25.42 -8.45
CA THR A 261 34.59 24.91 -7.31
C THR A 261 35.64 23.89 -7.78
N ALA A 262 36.88 24.02 -7.30
CA ALA A 262 38.05 23.35 -7.88
C ALA A 262 37.92 21.82 -7.95
N ALA A 263 38.14 21.26 -9.14
CA ALA A 263 37.99 19.84 -9.47
C ALA A 263 38.97 18.91 -8.72
N LEU A 264 38.52 17.69 -8.42
CA LEU A 264 39.36 16.57 -7.99
C LEU A 264 39.50 15.49 -9.09
N PRO A 265 40.62 14.74 -9.11
CA PRO A 265 41.11 13.99 -10.29
C PRO A 265 40.25 12.83 -10.79
N GLU A 266 39.33 12.31 -9.98
CA GLU A 266 38.55 11.12 -10.34
C GLU A 266 37.33 11.45 -11.23
N LEU A 267 36.78 12.66 -11.12
CA LEU A 267 35.69 13.14 -12.00
C LEU A 267 36.21 13.70 -13.34
N VAL A 268 37.51 14.00 -13.42
CA VAL A 268 38.21 14.34 -14.67
C VAL A 268 38.23 13.14 -15.64
N ALA A 269 38.18 11.90 -15.11
CA ALA A 269 38.10 10.68 -15.93
C ALA A 269 36.70 10.44 -16.55
N LEU A 270 35.66 11.18 -16.11
CA LEU A 270 34.27 11.08 -16.57
C LEU A 270 33.74 12.37 -17.23
N GLY A 271 34.60 13.34 -17.56
CA GLY A 271 34.20 14.53 -18.35
C GLY A 271 33.37 15.57 -17.58
N GLY A 272 33.83 15.94 -16.39
CA GLY A 272 33.12 16.80 -15.45
C GLY A 272 32.72 18.21 -15.92
N THR A 273 31.53 18.34 -16.51
CA THR A 273 30.54 19.44 -16.39
C THR A 273 29.18 18.88 -16.80
N PHE A 274 28.04 19.40 -16.30
CA PHE A 274 26.78 19.17 -17.01
C PHE A 274 26.93 19.78 -18.41
N ALA A 275 26.65 19.00 -19.45
CA ALA A 275 26.64 19.53 -20.81
C ALA A 275 25.54 20.58 -20.92
N ASN A 276 25.84 21.72 -21.52
CA ASN A 276 24.86 22.78 -21.72
C ASN A 276 24.14 22.71 -23.09
N THR A 277 24.30 21.58 -23.78
CA THR A 277 23.72 21.29 -25.09
C THR A 277 23.49 19.79 -25.24
N LEU A 278 22.47 19.42 -26.02
CA LEU A 278 22.20 18.03 -26.43
C LEU A 278 23.14 17.58 -27.56
N ALA A 279 23.72 18.51 -28.32
CA ALA A 279 24.64 18.20 -29.40
C ALA A 279 25.86 17.38 -28.91
N GLY A 280 26.00 16.15 -29.41
CA GLY A 280 27.09 15.24 -29.04
C GLY A 280 26.89 14.54 -27.68
N ALA A 281 25.74 14.69 -27.05
CA ALA A 281 25.40 13.93 -25.85
C ALA A 281 25.38 12.42 -26.16
N VAL A 282 25.80 11.64 -25.15
CA VAL A 282 25.77 10.18 -25.16
C VAL A 282 25.07 9.66 -23.89
N ALA A 283 24.89 8.34 -23.78
CA ALA A 283 24.19 7.69 -22.67
C ALA A 283 24.72 8.00 -21.25
N THR A 284 25.92 8.55 -21.13
CA THR A 284 26.53 8.98 -19.85
C THR A 284 26.50 10.49 -19.63
N THR A 285 26.05 11.28 -20.61
CA THR A 285 26.05 12.75 -20.56
C THR A 285 24.84 13.27 -19.80
N ASN A 286 25.07 13.99 -18.70
CA ASN A 286 24.05 14.76 -18.00
C ASN A 286 23.95 16.15 -18.66
N VAL A 287 22.77 16.53 -19.15
CA VAL A 287 22.56 17.77 -19.89
C VAL A 287 21.73 18.73 -19.03
N ARG A 288 22.20 19.97 -18.85
CA ARG A 288 21.46 21.09 -18.29
C ARG A 288 21.31 22.17 -19.36
N LEU A 289 20.14 22.28 -19.97
CA LEU A 289 19.85 23.33 -20.94
C LEU A 289 19.44 24.60 -20.21
N ASN A 290 19.99 25.74 -20.64
CA ASN A 290 19.58 27.07 -20.22
C ASN A 290 18.93 27.86 -21.38
N SER A 291 18.76 27.22 -22.53
CA SER A 291 18.15 27.79 -23.73
C SER A 291 17.57 26.69 -24.62
N SER A 292 16.55 27.03 -25.41
CA SER A 292 15.92 26.12 -26.38
C SER A 292 16.92 25.55 -27.40
N GLU A 293 16.72 24.29 -27.77
CA GLU A 293 17.58 23.57 -28.71
C GLU A 293 16.74 22.73 -29.70
N ALA A 294 17.22 22.61 -30.93
CA ALA A 294 16.65 21.73 -31.93
C ALA A 294 17.61 20.57 -32.24
N ILE A 295 17.15 19.33 -32.08
CA ILE A 295 17.92 18.13 -32.40
C ILE A 295 17.86 17.85 -33.91
N SER A 296 19.01 17.59 -34.53
CA SER A 296 19.15 17.36 -35.98
C SER A 296 19.38 15.89 -36.36
N GLY A 297 19.28 14.99 -35.38
CA GLY A 297 19.40 13.54 -35.50
C GLY A 297 19.00 12.88 -34.18
N PRO A 298 18.96 11.53 -34.11
CA PRO A 298 18.73 10.83 -32.85
C PRO A 298 19.80 11.20 -31.82
N ILE A 299 19.38 11.52 -30.59
CA ILE A 299 20.28 11.87 -29.49
C ILE A 299 19.99 10.97 -28.29
N THR A 300 21.04 10.50 -27.64
CA THR A 300 20.95 9.82 -26.35
C THR A 300 21.66 10.65 -25.29
N ALA A 301 21.00 10.92 -24.16
CA ALA A 301 21.61 11.55 -22.99
C ALA A 301 21.41 10.64 -21.76
N ASN A 302 22.20 10.82 -20.70
CA ASN A 302 21.88 10.20 -19.42
C ASN A 302 20.64 10.85 -18.80
N ALA A 303 20.69 12.17 -18.63
CA ALA A 303 19.70 12.98 -17.93
C ALA A 303 19.55 14.34 -18.62
N LEU A 304 18.39 14.98 -18.48
CA LEU A 304 18.09 16.28 -19.08
C LEU A 304 17.40 17.22 -18.07
N LEU A 305 18.02 18.35 -17.78
CA LEU A 305 17.45 19.41 -16.97
C LEU A 305 17.13 20.60 -17.86
N LEU A 306 15.88 21.04 -17.88
CA LEU A 306 15.43 22.27 -18.49
C LEU A 306 15.41 23.36 -17.41
N ALA A 307 16.45 24.19 -17.38
CA ALA A 307 16.60 25.23 -16.38
C ALA A 307 15.72 26.47 -16.68
N ASP A 308 15.29 27.18 -15.65
CA ASP A 308 14.79 28.56 -15.72
C ASP A 308 13.52 28.82 -16.58
N GLY A 309 12.81 27.76 -17.03
CA GLY A 309 11.55 27.84 -17.78
C GLY A 309 11.70 28.23 -19.25
N SER A 310 10.60 28.11 -20.01
CA SER A 310 10.50 28.51 -21.44
C SER A 310 11.53 27.86 -22.38
N ILE A 311 12.11 26.72 -21.99
CA ILE A 311 13.05 25.96 -22.82
C ILE A 311 12.27 24.99 -23.71
N VAL A 312 12.52 25.05 -25.01
CA VAL A 312 11.93 24.15 -26.00
C VAL A 312 13.01 23.24 -26.56
N VAL A 313 12.83 21.92 -26.38
CA VAL A 313 13.60 20.89 -27.10
C VAL A 313 12.75 20.41 -28.28
N SER A 314 13.24 20.56 -29.51
CA SER A 314 12.46 20.30 -30.72
C SER A 314 13.18 19.46 -31.77
N GLY A 315 12.48 18.77 -32.67
CA GLY A 315 13.10 18.11 -33.84
C GLY A 315 12.35 16.87 -34.32
N ALA A 316 12.54 16.45 -35.57
CA ALA A 316 11.89 15.26 -36.13
C ALA A 316 12.70 13.96 -35.88
N HIS A 317 13.25 13.81 -34.68
CA HIS A 317 14.13 12.70 -34.31
C HIS A 317 13.87 12.20 -32.90
N GLU A 318 14.39 11.03 -32.56
CA GLU A 318 14.30 10.45 -31.21
C GLU A 318 15.24 11.16 -30.22
N LEU A 319 14.72 11.46 -29.02
CA LEU A 319 15.51 11.82 -27.85
C LEU A 319 15.38 10.68 -26.82
N THR A 320 16.50 10.00 -26.55
CA THR A 320 16.56 8.89 -25.59
C THR A 320 17.23 9.34 -24.29
N LEU A 321 16.55 9.16 -23.16
CA LEU A 321 17.10 9.28 -21.82
C LEU A 321 17.50 7.87 -21.39
N ALA A 322 18.80 7.62 -21.32
CA ALA A 322 19.34 6.28 -21.13
C ALA A 322 18.98 5.71 -19.76
N SER A 323 19.21 6.49 -18.70
CA SER A 323 19.11 5.94 -17.35
C SER A 323 18.78 6.98 -16.26
N GLY A 324 19.11 8.26 -16.49
CA GLY A 324 18.78 9.37 -15.59
C GLY A 324 17.39 9.97 -15.79
N LEU A 325 17.16 11.10 -15.12
CA LEU A 325 15.86 11.78 -15.07
C LEU A 325 15.79 13.00 -16.02
N ILE A 326 14.57 13.39 -16.35
CA ILE A 326 14.22 14.70 -16.89
C ILE A 326 13.77 15.59 -15.73
N ALA A 327 14.38 16.74 -15.56
CA ALA A 327 13.95 17.75 -14.60
C ALA A 327 13.53 19.03 -15.33
N SER A 328 12.45 19.65 -14.89
CA SER A 328 12.00 20.95 -15.39
C SER A 328 11.80 21.91 -14.23
N ASP A 329 12.32 23.12 -14.40
CA ASP A 329 12.10 24.26 -13.53
C ASP A 329 11.53 25.42 -14.35
N GLY A 330 10.67 26.22 -13.73
CA GLY A 330 9.96 27.32 -14.39
C GLY A 330 8.80 26.89 -15.30
N THR A 331 8.14 27.88 -15.90
CA THR A 331 6.96 27.68 -16.76
C THR A 331 7.29 27.86 -18.25
N GLY A 332 6.52 27.24 -19.14
CA GLY A 332 6.64 27.31 -20.60
C GLY A 332 7.63 26.30 -21.21
N SER A 333 8.19 25.38 -20.43
CA SER A 333 9.15 24.39 -20.95
C SER A 333 8.44 23.28 -21.73
N SER A 334 9.03 22.84 -22.85
CA SER A 334 8.44 21.78 -23.67
C SER A 334 9.44 20.89 -24.40
N ILE A 335 9.03 19.65 -24.63
CA ILE A 335 9.73 18.66 -25.45
C ILE A 335 8.81 18.27 -26.61
N THR A 336 9.21 18.60 -27.83
CA THR A 336 8.49 18.35 -29.08
C THR A 336 9.43 17.67 -30.08
N VAL A 337 9.69 16.39 -29.83
CA VAL A 337 10.54 15.52 -30.66
C VAL A 337 9.70 14.42 -31.33
N GLU A 338 10.27 13.58 -32.21
CA GLU A 338 9.52 12.47 -32.83
C GLU A 338 9.08 11.45 -31.77
N THR A 339 10.04 10.97 -30.98
CA THR A 339 9.80 10.09 -29.82
C THR A 339 10.71 10.52 -28.67
N LEU A 340 10.14 10.67 -27.48
CA LEU A 340 10.84 10.77 -26.22
C LEU A 340 10.91 9.37 -25.60
N THR A 341 12.09 8.77 -25.61
CA THR A 341 12.32 7.42 -25.09
C THR A 341 12.93 7.51 -23.69
N LEU A 342 12.23 7.01 -22.68
CA LEU A 342 12.68 6.97 -21.30
C LEU A 342 13.12 5.53 -20.96
N ASN A 343 14.39 5.31 -20.70
CA ASN A 343 14.95 3.98 -20.40
C ASN A 343 15.47 3.87 -18.94
N GLY A 344 15.33 4.92 -18.13
CA GLY A 344 15.71 4.94 -16.71
C GLY A 344 14.67 4.34 -15.76
N LEU A 345 14.96 4.38 -14.46
CA LEU A 345 14.09 3.84 -13.40
C LEU A 345 12.78 4.63 -13.25
N THR A 346 11.87 4.21 -12.37
CA THR A 346 10.48 4.71 -12.31
C THR A 346 10.29 6.22 -12.11
N SER A 347 11.32 6.99 -11.73
CA SER A 347 11.29 8.46 -11.51
C SER A 347 11.93 9.27 -12.64
N ASN A 348 11.59 8.98 -13.89
CA ASN A 348 12.22 9.61 -15.05
C ASN A 348 11.84 11.07 -15.30
N ILE A 349 10.82 11.63 -14.64
CA ILE A 349 10.39 13.02 -14.83
C ILE A 349 10.09 13.68 -13.49
N TYR A 350 10.78 14.78 -13.22
CA TYR A 350 10.54 15.67 -12.10
C TYR A 350 10.17 17.06 -12.62
N VAL A 351 9.08 17.63 -12.13
CA VAL A 351 8.67 19.01 -12.41
C VAL A 351 8.58 19.73 -11.08
N ASN A 352 9.34 20.81 -10.92
CA ASN A 352 9.38 21.57 -9.67
C ASN A 352 8.01 22.19 -9.33
N ASP A 353 7.81 22.55 -8.05
CA ASP A 353 6.57 23.19 -7.61
C ASP A 353 6.33 24.48 -8.40
N HIS A 354 5.09 24.69 -8.86
CA HIS A 354 4.69 25.84 -9.71
C HIS A 354 5.38 25.90 -11.08
N SER A 355 6.03 24.84 -11.54
CA SER A 355 6.60 24.70 -12.89
C SER A 355 5.67 23.91 -13.80
N ASP A 356 5.96 23.91 -15.10
CA ASP A 356 5.31 23.03 -16.07
C ASP A 356 6.34 22.33 -16.98
N LEU A 357 5.88 21.25 -17.62
CA LEU A 357 6.59 20.60 -18.70
C LEU A 357 5.56 20.05 -19.68
N THR A 358 5.55 20.58 -20.90
CA THR A 358 4.69 20.07 -21.96
C THR A 358 5.46 19.07 -22.84
N VAL A 359 5.03 17.82 -22.87
CA VAL A 359 5.57 16.81 -23.79
C VAL A 359 4.57 16.58 -24.92
N SER A 360 4.93 16.98 -26.13
CA SER A 360 4.12 16.82 -27.35
C SER A 360 4.64 15.72 -28.28
N SER A 361 5.63 14.96 -27.83
CA SER A 361 6.25 13.83 -28.54
C SER A 361 5.47 12.52 -28.31
N GLY A 362 5.68 11.51 -29.16
CA GLY A 362 5.38 10.13 -28.75
C GLY A 362 6.27 9.75 -27.55
N VAL A 363 5.74 9.07 -26.53
CA VAL A 363 6.54 8.63 -25.37
C VAL A 363 6.71 7.11 -25.39
N GLY A 364 7.95 6.63 -25.30
CA GLY A 364 8.30 5.20 -25.32
C GLY A 364 9.45 4.86 -24.38
N GLY A 365 9.98 3.62 -24.47
CA GLY A 365 11.15 3.16 -23.72
C GLY A 365 10.87 2.09 -22.66
N THR A 366 11.90 1.67 -21.94
CA THR A 366 11.85 0.63 -20.89
C THR A 366 11.62 1.18 -19.49
N ALA A 367 11.33 2.48 -19.36
CA ALA A 367 11.03 3.14 -18.11
C ALA A 367 10.05 2.37 -17.23
N GLY A 368 10.45 2.05 -16.00
CA GLY A 368 9.63 1.30 -15.05
C GLY A 368 9.51 -0.21 -15.33
N GLN A 369 10.25 -0.76 -16.30
CA GLN A 369 10.50 -2.20 -16.38
C GLN A 369 11.54 -2.54 -15.31
N ILE A 370 11.09 -2.80 -14.10
CA ILE A 370 11.92 -3.54 -13.14
C ILE A 370 12.20 -4.92 -13.76
N SER A 371 13.41 -5.43 -13.55
CA SER A 371 13.62 -6.88 -13.63
C SER A 371 12.49 -7.54 -12.86
N GLU A 372 11.78 -8.45 -13.52
CA GLU A 372 10.70 -9.16 -12.85
C GLU A 372 11.27 -9.87 -11.62
N ILE A 373 10.56 -9.74 -10.51
CA ILE A 373 10.83 -10.51 -9.29
C ILE A 373 9.65 -11.45 -9.14
N GLN A 374 9.95 -12.74 -9.13
CA GLN A 374 8.94 -13.73 -8.81
C GLN A 374 9.15 -14.21 -7.39
N ARG A 375 8.11 -14.05 -6.56
CA ARG A 375 8.09 -14.58 -5.21
C ARG A 375 7.64 -16.03 -5.24
N PHE A 376 8.52 -16.91 -4.80
CA PHE A 376 8.20 -18.30 -4.54
C PHE A 376 7.92 -18.51 -3.05
N THR A 377 6.74 -19.05 -2.75
CA THR A 377 6.39 -19.53 -1.41
C THR A 377 6.28 -21.04 -1.44
N LEU A 378 7.13 -21.73 -0.67
CA LEU A 378 7.02 -23.17 -0.45
C LEU A 378 5.85 -23.46 0.48
N GLY A 379 4.78 -24.06 -0.05
CA GLY A 379 3.63 -24.52 0.73
C GLY A 379 3.95 -25.74 1.60
N GLY A 380 3.28 -25.85 2.76
CA GLY A 380 3.41 -26.96 3.71
C GLY A 380 4.35 -26.66 4.89
N THR A 381 4.56 -27.66 5.75
CA THR A 381 5.51 -27.62 6.87
C THR A 381 6.61 -28.65 6.65
N PRO A 382 7.69 -28.34 5.91
CA PRO A 382 8.82 -29.25 5.75
C PRO A 382 9.37 -29.67 7.12
N THR A 383 9.42 -30.96 7.39
CA THR A 383 9.82 -31.50 8.70
C THR A 383 11.27 -31.98 8.75
N ASP A 384 11.92 -32.18 7.59
CA ASP A 384 13.31 -32.57 7.49
C ASP A 384 13.95 -32.19 6.14
N ALA A 385 15.27 -32.33 6.07
CA ALA A 385 16.09 -32.05 4.88
C ALA A 385 15.92 -33.09 3.75
N SER A 386 15.02 -34.07 3.87
CA SER A 386 14.66 -34.99 2.78
C SER A 386 13.55 -34.43 1.88
N THR A 387 12.94 -33.31 2.28
CA THR A 387 11.91 -32.62 1.51
C THR A 387 12.51 -32.05 0.22
N THR A 388 11.92 -32.41 -0.93
CA THR A 388 12.33 -31.88 -2.23
C THR A 388 11.17 -31.36 -3.07
N PHE A 389 11.45 -30.36 -3.90
CA PHE A 389 10.49 -29.75 -4.82
C PHE A 389 11.18 -29.42 -6.16
N THR A 390 10.41 -29.13 -7.19
CA THR A 390 10.89 -28.64 -8.48
C THR A 390 10.20 -27.34 -8.86
N LEU A 391 10.89 -26.55 -9.68
CA LEU A 391 10.38 -25.33 -10.26
C LEU A 391 10.33 -25.51 -11.78
N THR A 392 9.26 -25.02 -12.42
CA THR A 392 9.09 -25.05 -13.87
C THR A 392 9.01 -23.62 -14.37
N PHE A 393 9.91 -23.25 -15.28
CA PHE A 393 9.96 -21.95 -15.93
C PHE A 393 9.88 -22.14 -17.44
N SER A 394 8.91 -21.47 -18.09
CA SER A 394 8.70 -21.51 -19.55
C SER A 394 8.78 -22.93 -20.16
N GLY A 395 8.17 -23.91 -19.50
CA GLY A 395 8.10 -25.30 -19.94
C GLY A 395 9.31 -26.20 -19.63
N GLN A 396 10.35 -25.70 -18.95
CA GLN A 396 11.46 -26.52 -18.44
C GLN A 396 11.41 -26.65 -16.92
N THR A 397 11.56 -27.86 -16.41
CA THR A 397 11.51 -28.18 -14.96
C THR A 397 12.91 -28.42 -14.42
N THR A 398 13.23 -27.86 -13.26
CA THR A 398 14.51 -28.08 -12.58
C THR A 398 14.66 -29.54 -12.16
N ALA A 399 15.90 -29.96 -11.88
CA ALA A 399 16.11 -31.14 -11.03
C ALA A 399 15.51 -30.91 -9.63
N ALA A 400 15.37 -31.98 -8.84
CA ALA A 400 14.84 -31.90 -7.48
C ALA A 400 15.71 -30.97 -6.60
N ILE A 401 15.09 -29.90 -6.10
CA ILE A 401 15.66 -28.91 -5.20
C ILE A 401 15.43 -29.38 -3.78
N THR A 402 16.50 -29.48 -2.99
CA THR A 402 16.42 -29.92 -1.60
C THR A 402 16.11 -28.72 -0.68
N TRP A 403 15.10 -28.88 0.17
CA TRP A 403 14.80 -27.91 1.22
C TRP A 403 15.71 -28.10 2.44
N SER A 404 16.08 -26.99 3.08
CA SER A 404 16.83 -26.94 4.34
C SER A 404 16.15 -26.02 5.34
N ALA A 405 16.25 -26.36 6.62
CA ALA A 405 15.86 -25.48 7.72
C ALA A 405 16.67 -24.16 7.75
N THR A 406 17.84 -24.14 7.10
CA THR A 406 18.63 -22.93 6.87
C THR A 406 18.17 -22.28 5.55
N ALA A 407 17.43 -21.17 5.64
CA ALA A 407 16.80 -20.52 4.50
C ALA A 407 17.78 -20.14 3.37
N ALA A 408 18.96 -19.63 3.72
CA ALA A 408 20.01 -19.28 2.75
C ALA A 408 20.51 -20.49 1.93
N THR A 409 20.55 -21.68 2.54
CA THR A 409 20.92 -22.92 1.84
C THR A 409 19.86 -23.29 0.81
N THR A 410 18.57 -23.18 1.16
CA THR A 410 17.46 -23.42 0.21
C THR A 410 17.50 -22.41 -0.93
N ALA A 411 17.76 -21.13 -0.67
CA ALA A 411 17.91 -20.11 -1.72
C ALA A 411 19.05 -20.45 -2.70
N SER A 412 20.22 -20.86 -2.19
CA SER A 412 21.34 -21.29 -3.03
C SER A 412 21.01 -22.53 -3.89
N ASN A 413 20.26 -23.49 -3.32
CA ASN A 413 19.78 -24.66 -4.06
C ASN A 413 18.80 -24.27 -5.17
N ILE A 414 17.88 -23.33 -4.91
CA ILE A 414 16.94 -22.80 -5.91
C ILE A 414 17.70 -22.12 -7.03
N GLN A 415 18.64 -21.22 -6.71
CA GLN A 415 19.42 -20.49 -7.70
C GLN A 415 20.18 -21.44 -8.62
N SER A 416 20.93 -22.38 -8.05
CA SER A 416 21.73 -23.34 -8.82
C SER A 416 20.86 -24.20 -9.75
N ALA A 417 19.66 -24.60 -9.29
CA ALA A 417 18.76 -25.42 -10.07
C ALA A 417 18.10 -24.65 -11.22
N LEU A 418 17.75 -23.38 -11.00
CA LEU A 418 17.21 -22.49 -12.05
C LEU A 418 18.28 -22.14 -13.09
N GLU A 419 19.50 -21.81 -12.67
CA GLU A 419 20.62 -21.54 -13.57
C GLU A 419 21.01 -22.75 -14.44
N ALA A 420 20.68 -23.97 -14.01
CA ALA A 420 20.89 -25.18 -14.79
C ALA A 420 19.86 -25.40 -15.91
N LEU A 421 18.75 -24.64 -15.92
CA LEU A 421 17.77 -24.71 -17.01
C LEU A 421 18.34 -24.06 -18.28
N GLY A 422 18.13 -24.68 -19.43
CA GLY A 422 18.64 -24.18 -20.70
C GLY A 422 18.00 -22.86 -21.16
N ASN A 423 16.83 -22.52 -20.63
CA ASN A 423 16.12 -21.26 -20.89
C ASN A 423 16.36 -20.17 -19.84
N ILE A 424 17.13 -20.45 -18.77
CA ILE A 424 17.59 -19.45 -17.81
C ILE A 424 19.10 -19.27 -17.96
N GLY A 425 19.89 -20.31 -17.71
CA GLY A 425 21.35 -20.25 -17.79
C GLY A 425 22.02 -19.54 -16.60
N ALA A 426 23.32 -19.79 -16.42
CA ALA A 426 24.10 -19.28 -15.30
C ALA A 426 24.19 -17.73 -15.29
N GLY A 427 24.04 -17.14 -14.10
CA GLY A 427 24.14 -15.70 -13.88
C GLY A 427 22.88 -14.91 -14.23
N ASN A 428 21.81 -15.56 -14.69
CA ASN A 428 20.57 -14.89 -15.11
C ASN A 428 19.47 -14.88 -14.03
N VAL A 429 19.72 -15.47 -12.86
CA VAL A 429 18.85 -15.34 -11.68
C VAL A 429 19.68 -15.20 -10.39
N SER A 430 19.14 -14.47 -9.42
CA SER A 430 19.64 -14.44 -8.03
C SER A 430 18.48 -14.70 -7.08
N VAL A 431 18.71 -15.46 -6.01
CA VAL A 431 17.64 -15.87 -5.09
C VAL A 431 17.93 -15.40 -3.68
N VAL A 432 17.00 -14.64 -3.11
CA VAL A 432 17.05 -14.14 -1.73
C VAL A 432 16.01 -14.86 -0.88
N ALA A 433 16.42 -15.32 0.31
CA ALA A 433 15.49 -15.90 1.27
C ALA A 433 14.92 -14.81 2.18
N ASN A 434 13.60 -14.64 2.17
CA ASN A 434 12.87 -13.78 3.11
C ASN A 434 12.48 -14.54 4.38
N SER A 435 12.29 -15.85 4.27
CA SER A 435 12.09 -16.79 5.39
C SER A 435 12.45 -18.21 4.96
N THR A 436 12.27 -19.20 5.83
CA THR A 436 12.49 -20.62 5.48
C THR A 436 11.53 -21.17 4.40
N LEU A 437 10.45 -20.43 4.09
CA LEU A 437 9.42 -20.80 3.13
C LEU A 437 9.17 -19.76 2.04
N ASN A 438 9.76 -18.55 2.12
CA ASN A 438 9.54 -17.48 1.14
C ASN A 438 10.86 -17.04 0.53
N PHE A 439 10.92 -17.04 -0.80
CA PHE A 439 12.12 -16.75 -1.58
C PHE A 439 11.77 -15.81 -2.73
N ASP A 440 12.52 -14.73 -2.87
CA ASP A 440 12.40 -13.83 -4.01
C ASP A 440 13.45 -14.19 -5.06
N ILE A 441 13.00 -14.38 -6.29
CA ILE A 441 13.83 -14.74 -7.44
C ILE A 441 13.93 -13.50 -8.32
N PHE A 442 15.12 -12.92 -8.36
CA PHE A 442 15.45 -11.75 -9.17
C PHE A 442 15.95 -12.23 -10.54
N PHE A 443 15.26 -11.87 -11.62
CA PHE A 443 15.74 -12.12 -12.96
C PHE A 443 16.79 -11.06 -13.36
N GLN A 444 17.94 -11.51 -13.85
CA GLN A 444 19.10 -10.67 -14.13
C GLN A 444 19.83 -11.14 -15.40
N GLY A 445 20.93 -10.47 -15.74
CA GLY A 445 21.70 -10.80 -16.93
C GLY A 445 20.85 -10.72 -18.20
N ALA A 446 20.83 -11.80 -18.99
CA ALA A 446 20.05 -11.89 -20.22
C ALA A 446 18.52 -11.88 -20.01
N LEU A 447 18.05 -12.12 -18.78
CA LEU A 447 16.64 -12.05 -18.40
C LEU A 447 16.30 -10.78 -17.63
N ALA A 448 17.25 -9.84 -17.47
CA ALA A 448 16.97 -8.55 -16.84
C ALA A 448 15.98 -7.73 -17.67
N ASN A 449 15.10 -7.00 -16.99
CA ASN A 449 14.12 -6.07 -17.60
C ASN A 449 13.16 -6.72 -18.60
N LEU A 450 12.96 -8.05 -18.54
CA LEU A 450 11.96 -8.75 -19.34
C LEU A 450 10.77 -9.12 -18.45
N ASN A 451 9.56 -9.04 -19.01
CA ASN A 451 8.40 -9.75 -18.49
C ASN A 451 8.56 -11.23 -18.87
N VAL A 452 8.87 -12.06 -17.90
CA VAL A 452 9.15 -13.49 -18.03
C VAL A 452 7.93 -14.30 -17.58
N ALA A 453 7.85 -15.56 -18.02
CA ALA A 453 6.71 -16.40 -17.66
C ALA A 453 6.70 -16.69 -16.14
N ASN A 454 5.52 -16.64 -15.52
CA ASN A 454 5.34 -17.06 -14.14
C ASN A 454 5.86 -18.49 -13.91
N MET A 455 6.71 -18.64 -12.91
CA MET A 455 7.21 -19.94 -12.47
C MET A 455 6.08 -20.73 -11.80
N THR A 456 6.03 -22.01 -12.10
CA THR A 456 5.13 -22.95 -11.43
C THR A 456 5.95 -23.94 -10.63
N THR A 457 5.38 -24.51 -9.58
CA THR A 457 6.12 -25.36 -8.65
C THR A 457 5.43 -26.70 -8.52
N ALA A 458 6.20 -27.78 -8.42
CA ALA A 458 5.68 -29.10 -8.09
C ALA A 458 6.44 -29.67 -6.88
N LEU A 459 5.74 -30.14 -5.85
CA LEU A 459 6.38 -30.87 -4.75
C LEU A 459 6.68 -32.29 -5.24
N VAL A 460 7.93 -32.75 -5.05
CA VAL A 460 8.38 -34.07 -5.52
C VAL A 460 8.47 -35.09 -4.37
N ASN A 461 8.75 -34.64 -3.14
CA ASN A 461 8.72 -35.53 -1.98
C ASN A 461 8.46 -34.76 -0.67
N ALA A 462 7.37 -35.08 0.01
CA ALA A 462 7.12 -34.76 1.41
C ALA A 462 6.39 -35.95 2.06
N ALA A 463 6.88 -36.43 3.20
CA ALA A 463 6.08 -37.32 4.03
C ALA A 463 4.85 -36.54 4.52
N GLY A 464 3.67 -36.88 3.98
CA GLY A 464 2.40 -36.35 4.46
C GLY A 464 1.91 -35.01 3.88
N ALA A 465 2.22 -34.67 2.62
CA ALA A 465 1.56 -33.54 1.95
C ALA A 465 1.20 -33.84 0.48
N THR A 466 -0.08 -33.66 0.15
CA THR A 466 -0.63 -33.55 -1.20
C THR A 466 -0.72 -32.07 -1.59
N SER A 467 -0.18 -31.69 -2.74
CA SER A 467 -0.38 -30.37 -3.36
C SER A 467 -1.04 -30.59 -4.72
N GLN A 468 -2.20 -29.98 -4.97
CA GLN A 468 -2.90 -30.03 -6.24
C GLN A 468 -3.32 -28.63 -6.69
N ALA A 469 -3.00 -28.29 -7.93
CA ALA A 469 -3.74 -27.31 -8.71
C ALA A 469 -5.15 -27.87 -8.97
N VAL A 470 -6.20 -27.08 -8.75
CA VAL A 470 -7.59 -27.55 -8.85
C VAL A 470 -8.04 -27.59 -10.32
N ASN A 471 -7.50 -28.53 -11.09
CA ASN A 471 -8.16 -29.07 -12.27
C ASN A 471 -8.45 -30.58 -12.13
N GLU A 472 -8.06 -31.19 -11.00
CA GLU A 472 -8.46 -32.53 -10.60
C GLU A 472 -9.23 -32.51 -9.27
N VAL A 473 -9.91 -33.61 -8.95
CA VAL A 473 -10.74 -33.82 -7.74
C VAL A 473 -10.01 -33.35 -6.49
N ILE A 474 -10.57 -32.38 -5.75
CA ILE A 474 -10.13 -32.11 -4.36
C ILE A 474 -10.71 -33.23 -3.48
N ALA A 475 -9.88 -34.17 -3.00
CA ALA A 475 -10.29 -35.34 -2.21
C ALA A 475 -9.61 -35.39 -0.83
N GLY A 476 -10.09 -36.27 0.07
CA GLY A 476 -9.51 -36.52 1.40
C GLY A 476 -10.38 -36.03 2.55
N ASN A 477 -9.90 -36.06 3.80
CA ASN A 477 -10.60 -35.47 4.95
C ASN A 477 -9.63 -34.62 5.77
N PRO A 478 -9.32 -33.38 5.32
CA PRO A 478 -8.34 -32.51 5.97
C PRO A 478 -8.80 -31.96 7.33
N GLY A 479 -10.01 -32.27 7.80
CA GLY A 479 -10.63 -31.63 8.95
C GLY A 479 -11.13 -30.21 8.62
N VAL A 480 -10.24 -29.34 8.12
CA VAL A 480 -10.58 -28.01 7.59
C VAL A 480 -9.83 -27.76 6.27
N LEU A 481 -10.58 -27.38 5.22
CA LEU A 481 -10.02 -26.80 4.00
C LEU A 481 -10.20 -25.28 4.05
N GLY A 482 -9.10 -24.54 4.25
CA GLY A 482 -9.13 -23.09 4.51
C GLY A 482 -8.73 -22.22 3.31
N LYS A 483 -9.54 -21.22 2.95
CA LYS A 483 -9.20 -20.10 2.07
C LYS A 483 -8.70 -18.91 2.91
N GLN A 484 -7.46 -18.50 2.68
CA GLN A 484 -6.77 -17.36 3.33
C GLN A 484 -6.42 -16.27 2.29
N GLY A 485 -5.99 -15.10 2.76
CA GLY A 485 -5.60 -13.94 1.94
C GLY A 485 -6.78 -13.24 1.23
N THR A 486 -6.61 -11.96 0.90
CA THR A 486 -7.69 -11.09 0.38
C THR A 486 -8.14 -11.39 -1.06
N GLY A 487 -7.38 -12.20 -1.81
CA GLY A 487 -7.68 -12.53 -3.21
C GLY A 487 -8.90 -13.45 -3.40
N THR A 488 -9.26 -13.69 -4.66
CA THR A 488 -10.35 -14.59 -5.08
C THR A 488 -9.80 -15.97 -5.46
N LEU A 489 -10.44 -17.03 -4.96
CA LEU A 489 -10.21 -18.42 -5.37
C LEU A 489 -11.49 -18.95 -6.03
N THR A 490 -11.39 -19.52 -7.23
CA THR A 490 -12.55 -20.08 -7.95
C THR A 490 -12.44 -21.60 -8.05
N PHE A 491 -13.55 -22.30 -7.83
CA PHE A 491 -13.71 -23.74 -8.02
C PHE A 491 -14.61 -24.02 -9.23
N ASP A 492 -14.00 -24.07 -10.42
CA ASP A 492 -14.64 -24.24 -11.74
C ASP A 492 -14.29 -25.55 -12.47
N GLY A 493 -13.37 -26.36 -11.94
CA GLY A 493 -12.98 -27.64 -12.55
C GLY A 493 -14.15 -28.65 -12.65
N THR A 494 -14.20 -29.41 -13.74
CA THR A 494 -15.33 -30.30 -14.11
C THR A 494 -15.49 -31.55 -13.24
N ASN A 495 -14.43 -31.99 -12.56
CA ASN A 495 -14.48 -33.15 -11.66
C ASN A 495 -15.08 -32.79 -10.29
N PRO A 496 -15.86 -33.69 -9.66
CA PRO A 496 -16.49 -33.38 -8.37
C PRO A 496 -15.44 -33.23 -7.27
N ASN A 497 -15.55 -32.26 -6.36
CA ASN A 497 -14.75 -32.31 -5.14
C ASN A 497 -15.37 -33.34 -4.19
N THR A 498 -14.53 -34.15 -3.55
CA THR A 498 -14.93 -35.26 -2.67
C THR A 498 -14.30 -35.18 -1.28
N PHE A 499 -13.72 -34.03 -0.93
CA PHE A 499 -13.14 -33.85 0.40
C PHE A 499 -14.23 -33.81 1.49
N GLY A 500 -13.95 -34.38 2.65
CA GLY A 500 -14.75 -34.22 3.86
C GLY A 500 -14.22 -33.11 4.77
N GLY A 501 -14.93 -32.82 5.86
CA GLY A 501 -14.56 -31.77 6.81
C GLY A 501 -15.13 -30.40 6.47
N THR A 502 -14.63 -29.35 7.14
CA THR A 502 -15.17 -27.99 7.01
C THR A 502 -14.47 -27.20 5.89
N ALA A 503 -15.21 -26.59 4.98
CA ALA A 503 -14.68 -25.55 4.09
C ALA A 503 -14.75 -24.19 4.80
N ARG A 504 -13.61 -23.55 5.06
CA ARG A 504 -13.56 -22.27 5.78
C ARG A 504 -12.96 -21.17 4.92
N ILE A 505 -13.68 -20.07 4.76
CA ILE A 505 -13.17 -18.84 4.13
C ILE A 505 -12.83 -17.87 5.26
N ASN A 506 -11.54 -17.64 5.46
CA ASN A 506 -11.01 -16.73 6.48
C ASN A 506 -10.88 -15.30 5.96
N GLU A 507 -10.42 -15.15 4.71
CA GLU A 507 -10.19 -13.87 4.05
C GLU A 507 -10.45 -13.98 2.53
N GLY A 508 -10.78 -12.84 1.91
CA GLY A 508 -11.01 -12.74 0.47
C GLY A 508 -12.29 -13.44 0.01
N THR A 509 -12.33 -13.86 -1.25
CA THR A 509 -13.51 -14.47 -1.87
C THR A 509 -13.24 -15.92 -2.30
N LEU A 510 -14.18 -16.82 -2.07
CA LEU A 510 -14.26 -18.13 -2.73
C LEU A 510 -15.45 -18.13 -3.70
N ILE A 511 -15.23 -18.39 -4.99
CA ILE A 511 -16.29 -18.60 -5.98
C ILE A 511 -16.50 -20.10 -6.17
N ALA A 512 -17.68 -20.60 -5.80
CA ALA A 512 -18.15 -21.90 -6.19
C ALA A 512 -18.76 -21.81 -7.59
N ALA A 513 -18.24 -22.59 -8.53
CA ALA A 513 -18.76 -22.72 -9.90
C ALA A 513 -19.13 -24.17 -10.27
N LYS A 514 -19.40 -25.00 -9.25
CA LYS A 514 -19.90 -26.39 -9.38
C LYS A 514 -20.60 -26.86 -8.11
N ASP A 515 -21.55 -27.80 -8.24
CA ASP A 515 -22.40 -28.31 -7.14
C ASP A 515 -21.63 -28.87 -5.94
N THR A 516 -20.46 -29.44 -6.22
CA THR A 516 -19.61 -30.10 -5.22
C THR A 516 -18.48 -29.21 -4.73
N ALA A 517 -18.54 -27.88 -4.96
CA ALA A 517 -17.44 -26.96 -4.64
C ALA A 517 -16.89 -27.13 -3.20
N PHE A 518 -17.76 -27.43 -2.24
CA PHE A 518 -17.44 -27.53 -0.82
C PHE A 518 -17.24 -28.98 -0.32
N GLY A 519 -17.15 -29.94 -1.23
CA GLY A 519 -16.78 -31.33 -0.93
C GLY A 519 -17.97 -32.27 -0.80
N ALA A 520 -17.85 -33.26 0.08
CA ALA A 520 -18.91 -34.21 0.37
C ALA A 520 -20.07 -33.53 1.11
N ALA A 521 -21.31 -33.93 0.80
CA ALA A 521 -22.59 -33.32 1.22
C ALA A 521 -22.90 -33.27 2.74
N THR A 522 -21.89 -33.43 3.61
CA THR A 522 -22.00 -33.38 5.08
C THR A 522 -20.96 -32.45 5.72
N GLY A 523 -20.16 -31.73 4.91
CA GLY A 523 -19.23 -30.72 5.40
C GLY A 523 -19.94 -29.43 5.83
N ASP A 524 -19.33 -28.72 6.78
CA ASP A 524 -19.74 -27.36 7.14
C ASP A 524 -19.01 -26.36 6.26
N VAL A 525 -19.68 -25.27 5.87
CA VAL A 525 -19.06 -24.11 5.24
C VAL A 525 -19.05 -22.97 6.24
N ILE A 526 -17.91 -22.30 6.44
CA ILE A 526 -17.80 -21.16 7.35
C ILE A 526 -17.20 -19.97 6.62
N VAL A 527 -17.96 -18.87 6.51
CA VAL A 527 -17.50 -17.60 5.96
C VAL A 527 -17.23 -16.63 7.11
N SER A 528 -15.95 -16.38 7.37
CA SER A 528 -15.50 -15.49 8.44
C SER A 528 -15.86 -14.03 8.18
N PHE A 529 -15.82 -13.21 9.24
CA PHE A 529 -16.07 -11.77 9.13
C PHE A 529 -15.16 -11.12 8.08
N GLY A 530 -15.74 -10.43 7.10
CA GLY A 530 -15.00 -9.75 6.02
C GLY A 530 -14.63 -10.63 4.83
N ALA A 531 -14.91 -11.93 4.87
CA ALA A 531 -14.76 -12.84 3.74
C ALA A 531 -16.07 -12.99 2.95
N SER A 532 -15.99 -13.51 1.72
CA SER A 532 -17.14 -13.72 0.84
C SER A 532 -17.15 -15.13 0.23
N VAL A 533 -18.35 -15.70 0.08
CA VAL A 533 -18.59 -16.81 -0.86
C VAL A 533 -19.47 -16.33 -2.02
N GLY A 534 -19.05 -16.63 -3.25
CA GLY A 534 -19.79 -16.35 -4.48
C GLY A 534 -20.28 -17.64 -5.13
N LEU A 535 -21.51 -17.64 -5.64
CA LEU A 535 -22.10 -18.75 -6.39
C LEU A 535 -22.28 -18.33 -7.86
N SER A 536 -21.89 -19.20 -8.79
CA SER A 536 -21.95 -18.95 -10.24
C SER A 536 -22.21 -20.26 -10.99
N GLY A 537 -23.01 -20.22 -12.05
CA GLY A 537 -23.18 -21.33 -13.00
C GLY A 537 -24.47 -22.15 -12.87
N GLY A 538 -25.41 -21.78 -11.98
CA GLY A 538 -26.69 -22.49 -11.85
C GLY A 538 -26.59 -23.76 -10.99
N LEU A 539 -26.05 -23.61 -9.79
CA LEU A 539 -25.64 -24.68 -8.90
C LEU A 539 -26.79 -25.25 -8.07
N ASN A 540 -26.66 -26.51 -7.67
CA ASN A 540 -27.48 -27.13 -6.63
C ASN A 540 -26.57 -27.69 -5.54
N ILE A 541 -26.17 -26.81 -4.61
CA ILE A 541 -25.31 -27.19 -3.48
C ILE A 541 -26.09 -28.13 -2.57
N ALA A 542 -25.48 -29.27 -2.25
CA ALA A 542 -26.07 -30.29 -1.41
C ALA A 542 -26.35 -29.80 0.02
N ALA A 543 -26.83 -30.67 0.92
CA ALA A 543 -27.32 -30.31 2.25
C ALA A 543 -26.22 -29.93 3.28
N GLU A 544 -25.31 -29.06 2.89
CA GLU A 544 -24.22 -28.52 3.70
C GLU A 544 -24.69 -27.32 4.53
N THR A 545 -24.27 -27.24 5.79
CA THR A 545 -24.59 -26.09 6.63
C THR A 545 -23.60 -24.97 6.37
N ILE A 546 -24.06 -23.79 6.00
CA ILE A 546 -23.20 -22.59 5.90
C ILE A 546 -23.40 -21.67 7.09
N THR A 547 -22.30 -21.31 7.76
CA THR A 547 -22.27 -20.30 8.81
C THR A 547 -21.66 -19.02 8.27
N LEU A 548 -22.40 -17.92 8.35
CA LEU A 548 -22.01 -16.60 7.84
C LEU A 548 -21.82 -15.61 8.98
N PHE A 549 -20.68 -14.93 9.02
CA PHE A 549 -20.41 -13.84 9.96
C PHE A 549 -20.53 -12.49 9.22
N GLY A 550 -21.63 -11.78 9.46
CA GLY A 550 -21.96 -10.53 8.77
C GLY A 550 -21.13 -9.33 9.21
N ASN A 551 -21.16 -8.29 8.37
CA ASN A 551 -20.50 -7.00 8.58
C ASN A 551 -21.46 -5.88 9.07
N GLY A 552 -22.71 -6.22 9.41
CA GLY A 552 -23.73 -5.26 9.85
C GLY A 552 -24.46 -4.58 8.68
N GLU A 553 -24.85 -3.32 8.85
CA GLU A 553 -25.48 -2.51 7.78
C GLU A 553 -24.47 -1.98 6.74
N SER A 554 -23.18 -2.31 6.90
CA SER A 554 -22.12 -1.78 6.04
C SER A 554 -22.23 -2.34 4.61
N ASN A 555 -22.14 -1.44 3.63
CA ASN A 555 -22.62 -1.60 2.24
C ASN A 555 -21.52 -1.90 1.20
N THR A 556 -20.30 -2.24 1.60
CA THR A 556 -19.21 -2.52 0.64
C THR A 556 -19.37 -3.89 -0.01
N ALA A 557 -19.55 -3.93 -1.34
CA ALA A 557 -19.76 -5.16 -2.11
C ALA A 557 -18.65 -6.22 -1.94
N ALA A 558 -17.41 -5.80 -1.63
CA ALA A 558 -16.26 -6.68 -1.44
C ALA A 558 -16.27 -7.52 -0.14
N ALA A 559 -17.17 -7.22 0.80
CA ALA A 559 -17.25 -7.90 2.11
C ALA A 559 -18.65 -8.47 2.39
N ARG A 560 -19.44 -8.73 1.35
CA ARG A 560 -20.77 -9.34 1.47
C ARG A 560 -20.61 -10.87 1.57
N PRO A 561 -20.95 -11.48 2.72
CA PRO A 561 -20.52 -12.85 3.03
C PRO A 561 -21.15 -13.91 2.13
N LEU A 562 -22.31 -13.65 1.51
CA LEU A 562 -22.93 -14.53 0.52
C LEU A 562 -23.36 -13.73 -0.71
N ARG A 563 -22.90 -14.17 -1.89
CA ARG A 563 -23.18 -13.53 -3.18
C ARG A 563 -23.64 -14.56 -4.21
N ASN A 564 -24.69 -14.21 -4.95
CA ASN A 564 -25.12 -14.92 -6.14
C ASN A 564 -24.68 -14.09 -7.36
N LEU A 565 -23.69 -14.59 -8.11
CA LEU A 565 -23.02 -13.81 -9.16
C LEU A 565 -23.75 -13.93 -10.49
N ASP A 566 -24.29 -15.10 -10.80
CA ASP A 566 -25.09 -15.38 -11.98
C ASP A 566 -25.89 -16.69 -11.80
N GLY A 567 -26.88 -16.91 -12.67
CA GLY A 567 -27.68 -18.13 -12.70
C GLY A 567 -28.65 -18.29 -11.51
N THR A 568 -29.46 -19.35 -11.58
CA THR A 568 -30.30 -19.78 -10.45
C THR A 568 -29.52 -20.80 -9.63
N ASN A 569 -29.01 -20.39 -8.47
CA ASN A 569 -28.29 -21.28 -7.56
C ASN A 569 -29.19 -21.68 -6.39
N THR A 570 -29.12 -22.93 -5.98
CA THR A 570 -29.88 -23.50 -4.87
C THR A 570 -28.94 -23.95 -3.76
N TRP A 571 -29.23 -23.54 -2.52
CA TRP A 571 -28.58 -24.02 -1.31
C TRP A 571 -29.55 -24.90 -0.51
N GLN A 572 -29.27 -26.21 -0.48
CA GLN A 572 -30.18 -27.18 0.14
C GLN A 572 -30.04 -27.27 1.67
N GLY A 573 -28.85 -27.00 2.20
CA GLY A 573 -28.57 -27.13 3.63
C GLY A 573 -28.94 -25.90 4.45
N ASN A 574 -28.74 -25.98 5.77
CA ASN A 574 -29.11 -24.90 6.68
C ASN A 574 -28.16 -23.70 6.54
N VAL A 575 -28.69 -22.51 6.82
CA VAL A 575 -27.92 -21.26 6.86
C VAL A 575 -27.94 -20.72 8.28
N VAL A 576 -26.77 -20.54 8.88
CA VAL A 576 -26.59 -20.03 10.24
C VAL A 576 -25.99 -18.63 10.16
N LEU A 577 -26.72 -17.63 10.65
CA LEU A 577 -26.24 -16.24 10.72
C LEU A 577 -25.60 -16.02 12.09
N GLY A 578 -24.27 -15.99 12.13
CA GLY A 578 -23.47 -15.98 13.35
C GLY A 578 -23.59 -14.68 14.13
N THR A 579 -22.91 -13.62 13.67
CA THR A 579 -22.89 -12.30 14.31
C THR A 579 -23.10 -11.19 13.30
N ASN A 580 -23.69 -10.07 13.74
CA ASN A 580 -24.07 -8.90 12.93
C ASN A 580 -25.06 -9.22 11.79
N ARG A 581 -25.85 -8.24 11.32
CA ARG A 581 -26.69 -8.47 10.14
C ARG A 581 -25.85 -8.91 8.94
N THR A 582 -26.36 -9.89 8.20
CA THR A 582 -25.66 -10.60 7.12
C THR A 582 -26.18 -10.14 5.77
N ALA A 583 -25.30 -9.58 4.93
CA ALA A 583 -25.62 -9.23 3.56
C ALA A 583 -25.70 -10.47 2.66
N MET A 584 -26.80 -10.58 1.91
CA MET A 584 -26.99 -11.53 0.81
C MET A 584 -27.20 -10.73 -0.48
N ASP A 585 -26.24 -10.83 -1.40
CA ASP A 585 -26.18 -10.01 -2.60
C ASP A 585 -26.49 -10.81 -3.86
N ILE A 586 -27.58 -10.46 -4.54
CA ILE A 586 -28.03 -11.22 -5.70
C ILE A 586 -27.90 -10.37 -6.95
N ALA A 587 -27.03 -10.78 -7.86
CA ALA A 587 -26.79 -10.08 -9.11
C ALA A 587 -28.04 -10.00 -9.99
N ASP A 588 -28.08 -8.97 -10.84
CA ASP A 588 -29.19 -8.73 -11.75
C ASP A 588 -29.49 -9.94 -12.64
N GLY A 589 -30.79 -10.22 -12.84
CA GLY A 589 -31.24 -11.36 -13.64
C GLY A 589 -30.90 -12.75 -13.09
N SER A 590 -30.43 -12.85 -11.84
CA SER A 590 -30.07 -14.10 -11.17
C SER A 590 -30.95 -14.39 -9.96
N GLU A 591 -30.90 -15.62 -9.47
CA GLU A 591 -31.72 -16.08 -8.35
C GLU A 591 -30.92 -16.96 -7.38
N LEU A 592 -31.12 -16.75 -6.08
CA LEU A 592 -30.63 -17.64 -5.03
C LEU A 592 -31.80 -18.25 -4.27
N ILE A 593 -31.92 -19.57 -4.28
CA ILE A 593 -32.93 -20.33 -3.55
C ILE A 593 -32.31 -20.96 -2.31
N ILE A 594 -32.79 -20.63 -1.11
CA ILE A 594 -32.35 -21.25 0.14
C ILE A 594 -33.47 -22.15 0.67
N ASN A 595 -33.29 -23.47 0.55
CA ASN A 595 -34.30 -24.45 0.97
C ASN A 595 -34.15 -24.87 2.45
N GLY A 596 -32.95 -24.76 3.00
CA GLY A 596 -32.70 -25.08 4.41
C GLY A 596 -33.32 -24.09 5.39
N ILE A 597 -33.15 -24.39 6.68
CA ILE A 597 -33.58 -23.51 7.76
C ILE A 597 -32.55 -22.39 7.91
N ILE A 598 -33.02 -21.14 7.85
CA ILE A 598 -32.22 -19.98 8.26
C ILE A 598 -32.40 -19.76 9.77
N SER A 599 -31.28 -19.68 10.48
CA SER A 599 -31.23 -19.58 11.94
C SER A 599 -30.10 -18.63 12.40
N GLY A 600 -30.00 -18.40 13.71
CA GLY A 600 -28.96 -17.56 14.30
C GLY A 600 -29.51 -16.28 14.95
N ALA A 601 -28.60 -15.48 15.51
CA ALA A 601 -28.96 -14.25 16.25
C ALA A 601 -28.95 -12.99 15.36
N ALA A 602 -28.31 -13.06 14.19
CA ALA A 602 -28.20 -11.97 13.23
C ALA A 602 -29.44 -11.86 12.31
N GLY A 603 -29.69 -10.69 11.72
CA GLY A 603 -30.73 -10.49 10.69
C GLY A 603 -30.19 -10.58 9.26
N ILE A 604 -31.07 -10.49 8.25
CA ILE A 604 -30.71 -10.50 6.83
C ILE A 604 -30.74 -9.08 6.25
N ASN A 605 -29.74 -8.74 5.44
CA ASN A 605 -29.77 -7.60 4.52
C ASN A 605 -29.78 -8.14 3.09
N LYS A 606 -30.91 -8.03 2.39
CA LYS A 606 -31.03 -8.42 0.98
C LYS A 606 -30.60 -7.24 0.10
N PHE A 607 -29.57 -7.46 -0.72
CA PHE A 607 -29.04 -6.52 -1.70
C PHE A 607 -29.07 -7.10 -3.11
N GLY A 608 -28.80 -6.23 -4.09
CA GLY A 608 -28.72 -6.56 -5.50
C GLY A 608 -30.10 -6.75 -6.12
N THR A 609 -30.23 -6.42 -7.40
CA THR A 609 -31.54 -6.36 -8.09
C THR A 609 -32.14 -7.73 -8.41
N GLY A 610 -31.38 -8.82 -8.23
CA GLY A 610 -31.87 -10.19 -8.42
C GLY A 610 -32.78 -10.70 -7.30
N THR A 611 -33.18 -11.98 -7.41
CA THR A 611 -34.16 -12.62 -6.52
C THR A 611 -33.49 -13.48 -5.44
N LEU A 612 -33.86 -13.27 -4.17
CA LEU A 612 -33.60 -14.22 -3.09
C LEU A 612 -34.90 -14.94 -2.74
N GLU A 613 -34.95 -16.26 -2.89
CA GLU A 613 -36.09 -17.08 -2.48
C GLU A 613 -35.79 -17.80 -1.15
N LEU A 614 -36.68 -17.61 -0.17
CA LEU A 614 -36.70 -18.37 1.08
C LEU A 614 -37.63 -19.58 0.93
N GLY A 615 -37.12 -20.63 0.28
CA GLY A 615 -37.85 -21.84 -0.09
C GLY A 615 -37.75 -22.99 0.93
N GLY A 616 -38.30 -24.15 0.56
CA GLY A 616 -38.24 -25.39 1.35
C GLY A 616 -39.40 -25.58 2.34
N SER A 617 -39.48 -26.74 2.98
CA SER A 617 -40.65 -27.08 3.80
C SER A 617 -40.64 -26.49 5.21
N SER A 618 -39.49 -26.57 5.89
CA SER A 618 -39.35 -26.16 7.29
C SER A 618 -39.21 -24.65 7.43
N GLY A 619 -39.94 -24.07 8.38
CA GLY A 619 -39.88 -22.65 8.67
C GLY A 619 -38.52 -22.21 9.22
N ASN A 620 -38.17 -20.96 8.94
CA ASN A 620 -36.95 -20.35 9.47
C ASN A 620 -37.12 -20.05 10.97
N THR A 621 -36.02 -20.13 11.72
CA THR A 621 -35.99 -19.83 13.17
C THR A 621 -35.35 -18.48 13.47
N LEU A 622 -35.18 -17.65 12.44
CA LEU A 622 -34.65 -16.31 12.52
C LEU A 622 -35.65 -15.33 13.14
N ASN A 623 -35.38 -14.88 14.37
CA ASN A 623 -36.23 -13.91 15.10
C ASN A 623 -35.78 -12.45 14.91
N SER A 624 -34.62 -12.23 14.29
CA SER A 624 -34.07 -10.91 14.01
C SER A 624 -34.66 -10.31 12.73
N THR A 625 -34.55 -8.98 12.59
CA THR A 625 -35.12 -8.25 11.46
C THR A 625 -34.50 -8.64 10.13
N THR A 626 -35.33 -8.84 9.11
CA THR A 626 -34.94 -8.90 7.70
C THR A 626 -35.18 -7.54 7.05
N VAL A 627 -34.18 -7.02 6.35
CA VAL A 627 -34.26 -5.78 5.59
C VAL A 627 -34.03 -6.08 4.10
N VAL A 628 -34.95 -5.61 3.26
CA VAL A 628 -34.84 -5.66 1.79
C VAL A 628 -34.43 -4.28 1.31
N TRP A 629 -33.16 -4.16 0.91
CA TRP A 629 -32.58 -2.91 0.41
C TRP A 629 -32.71 -2.76 -1.09
N ASP A 630 -32.79 -3.86 -1.84
CA ASP A 630 -32.88 -3.86 -3.31
C ASP A 630 -33.37 -5.23 -3.84
N GLY A 631 -34.00 -5.21 -5.01
CA GLY A 631 -34.47 -6.39 -5.75
C GLY A 631 -35.62 -7.12 -5.08
N MET A 632 -35.73 -8.42 -5.36
CA MET A 632 -36.87 -9.25 -4.92
C MET A 632 -36.50 -10.24 -3.81
N LEU A 633 -37.33 -10.31 -2.78
CA LEU A 633 -37.36 -11.37 -1.77
C LEU A 633 -38.65 -12.19 -1.94
N GLU A 634 -38.53 -13.44 -2.32
CA GLU A 634 -39.66 -14.37 -2.43
C GLU A 634 -39.78 -15.24 -1.18
N LEU A 635 -41.00 -15.39 -0.65
CA LEU A 635 -41.29 -16.17 0.55
C LEU A 635 -42.06 -17.44 0.17
N ASN A 636 -41.40 -18.60 0.26
CA ASN A 636 -41.90 -19.87 -0.29
C ASN A 636 -41.73 -21.07 0.65
N LYS A 637 -41.96 -20.87 1.95
CA LYS A 637 -42.01 -21.98 2.91
C LYS A 637 -43.34 -22.73 2.81
N THR A 638 -43.30 -24.05 2.64
CA THR A 638 -44.54 -24.83 2.43
C THR A 638 -45.22 -25.30 3.71
N ILE A 639 -44.51 -25.39 4.85
CA ILE A 639 -45.09 -25.80 6.15
C ILE A 639 -44.91 -24.71 7.21
N GLY A 640 -43.70 -24.19 7.38
CA GLY A 640 -43.42 -23.16 8.38
C GLY A 640 -43.46 -21.73 7.82
N VAL A 641 -43.08 -20.76 8.66
CA VAL A 641 -42.97 -19.35 8.25
C VAL A 641 -41.58 -19.06 7.65
N ALA A 642 -41.53 -18.23 6.60
CA ALA A 642 -40.29 -17.75 6.01
C ALA A 642 -39.60 -16.69 6.90
N LEU A 643 -40.37 -15.83 7.55
CA LEU A 643 -39.87 -14.76 8.42
C LEU A 643 -40.54 -14.81 9.79
N ASN A 644 -39.76 -15.04 10.85
CA ASN A 644 -40.26 -15.02 12.23
C ASN A 644 -40.01 -13.66 12.91
N GLY A 645 -38.87 -13.03 12.60
CA GLY A 645 -38.55 -11.65 12.98
C GLY A 645 -39.27 -10.58 12.15
N SER A 646 -39.05 -9.32 12.52
CA SER A 646 -39.65 -8.17 11.81
C SER A 646 -39.14 -8.05 10.36
N LEU A 647 -39.93 -7.41 9.51
CA LEU A 647 -39.59 -7.14 8.10
C LEU A 647 -39.54 -5.63 7.87
N THR A 648 -38.48 -5.15 7.22
CA THR A 648 -38.39 -3.79 6.68
C THR A 648 -38.12 -3.89 5.19
N VAL A 649 -38.90 -3.17 4.38
CA VAL A 649 -38.75 -3.15 2.93
C VAL A 649 -38.48 -1.72 2.48
N GLY A 650 -37.44 -1.59 1.69
CA GLY A 650 -37.01 -0.38 1.01
C GLY A 650 -36.14 0.57 1.81
N ASP A 651 -35.45 1.45 1.10
CA ASP A 651 -34.39 2.32 1.63
C ASP A 651 -34.64 3.82 1.41
N HIS A 652 -35.77 4.17 0.79
CA HIS A 652 -36.15 5.53 0.35
C HIS A 652 -35.33 6.08 -0.82
N ILE A 653 -34.54 5.25 -1.50
CA ILE A 653 -33.65 5.63 -2.59
C ILE A 653 -34.02 4.81 -3.84
N GLY A 654 -34.30 5.50 -4.95
CA GLY A 654 -34.65 4.85 -6.21
C GLY A 654 -36.13 4.99 -6.57
N ALA A 655 -36.58 4.20 -7.55
CA ALA A 655 -37.95 4.24 -8.04
C ALA A 655 -38.89 3.46 -7.12
N SER A 656 -40.18 3.77 -7.15
CA SER A 656 -41.18 2.94 -6.46
C SER A 656 -41.16 1.50 -6.99
N ASN A 657 -41.32 0.54 -6.08
CA ASN A 657 -41.36 -0.91 -6.37
C ASN A 657 -40.03 -1.49 -6.86
N THR A 658 -38.89 -0.93 -6.45
CA THR A 658 -37.58 -1.57 -6.66
C THR A 658 -37.25 -2.58 -5.56
N ASP A 659 -37.80 -2.37 -4.36
CA ASP A 659 -37.53 -3.19 -3.18
C ASP A 659 -38.78 -4.01 -2.90
N MET A 660 -38.75 -5.29 -3.28
CA MET A 660 -39.95 -6.10 -3.41
C MET A 660 -39.92 -7.31 -2.50
N VAL A 661 -41.05 -7.59 -1.87
CA VAL A 661 -41.32 -8.87 -1.21
C VAL A 661 -42.54 -9.50 -1.87
N LYS A 662 -42.44 -10.78 -2.24
CA LYS A 662 -43.52 -11.51 -2.90
C LYS A 662 -43.80 -12.84 -2.21
N PHE A 663 -45.09 -13.15 -2.06
CA PHE A 663 -45.54 -14.38 -1.41
C PHE A 663 -45.76 -15.48 -2.45
N LEU A 664 -45.22 -16.67 -2.17
CA LEU A 664 -45.47 -17.88 -2.96
C LEU A 664 -46.28 -18.93 -2.17
N GLY A 665 -46.67 -18.60 -0.93
CA GLY A 665 -47.60 -19.37 -0.11
C GLY A 665 -48.30 -18.48 0.92
N SER A 666 -49.32 -19.03 1.61
CA SER A 666 -50.00 -18.32 2.71
C SER A 666 -49.18 -18.35 4.00
N ASN A 667 -49.44 -17.39 4.90
CA ASN A 667 -48.86 -17.33 6.25
C ASN A 667 -47.32 -17.40 6.32
N GLN A 668 -46.63 -16.70 5.42
CA GLN A 668 -45.17 -16.72 5.32
C GLN A 668 -44.45 -15.85 6.38
N ILE A 669 -45.16 -14.90 6.98
CA ILE A 669 -44.62 -14.04 8.04
C ILE A 669 -45.29 -14.39 9.36
N SER A 670 -44.55 -14.36 10.47
CA SER A 670 -45.11 -14.58 11.81
C SER A 670 -46.19 -13.55 12.16
N THR A 671 -47.21 -14.00 12.89
CA THR A 671 -48.33 -13.14 13.34
C THR A 671 -47.90 -12.05 14.33
N THR A 672 -46.71 -12.13 14.90
CA THR A 672 -46.14 -11.13 15.81
C THR A 672 -45.07 -10.25 15.15
N ALA A 673 -44.64 -10.54 13.93
CA ALA A 673 -43.61 -9.78 13.25
C ALA A 673 -44.14 -8.41 12.82
N ALA A 674 -43.43 -7.33 13.15
CA ALA A 674 -43.75 -6.01 12.61
C ALA A 674 -43.31 -5.92 11.15
N VAL A 675 -44.10 -5.25 10.31
CA VAL A 675 -43.78 -4.98 8.90
C VAL A 675 -43.69 -3.49 8.70
N VAL A 676 -42.57 -3.03 8.15
CA VAL A 676 -42.32 -1.63 7.79
C VAL A 676 -42.10 -1.55 6.28
N LEU A 677 -42.90 -0.74 5.60
CA LEU A 677 -42.76 -0.48 4.17
C LEU A 677 -42.38 1.00 3.97
N ASN A 678 -41.21 1.22 3.38
CA ASN A 678 -40.70 2.54 3.02
C ASN A 678 -41.17 2.94 1.60
N SER A 679 -40.84 4.17 1.15
CA SER A 679 -41.40 4.77 -0.06
C SER A 679 -41.11 4.03 -1.38
N THR A 680 -40.08 3.19 -1.40
CA THR A 680 -39.65 2.37 -2.55
C THR A 680 -40.19 0.93 -2.50
N ALA A 681 -40.85 0.55 -1.40
CA ALA A 681 -41.25 -0.81 -1.11
C ALA A 681 -42.48 -1.28 -1.90
N SER A 682 -42.48 -2.58 -2.26
CA SER A 682 -43.67 -3.33 -2.66
C SER A 682 -43.80 -4.61 -1.83
N LEU A 683 -44.99 -4.86 -1.29
CA LEU A 683 -45.34 -6.10 -0.60
C LEU A 683 -46.48 -6.79 -1.38
N ASP A 684 -46.12 -7.73 -2.25
CA ASP A 684 -47.05 -8.47 -3.10
C ASP A 684 -47.48 -9.78 -2.44
N LEU A 685 -48.72 -9.83 -1.95
CA LEU A 685 -49.31 -11.04 -1.37
C LEU A 685 -49.64 -12.12 -2.42
N ASN A 686 -49.62 -11.79 -3.72
CA ASN A 686 -49.81 -12.73 -4.81
C ASN A 686 -51.07 -13.62 -4.66
N GLY A 687 -52.14 -13.04 -4.12
CA GLY A 687 -53.42 -13.73 -3.88
C GLY A 687 -53.48 -14.64 -2.65
N PHE A 688 -52.45 -14.66 -1.80
CA PHE A 688 -52.42 -15.45 -0.57
C PHE A 688 -52.84 -14.66 0.68
N ASP A 689 -53.38 -15.36 1.68
CA ASP A 689 -53.71 -14.79 2.98
C ASP A 689 -52.48 -14.68 3.90
N GLN A 690 -52.38 -13.57 4.63
CA GLN A 690 -51.33 -13.31 5.62
C GLN A 690 -51.90 -12.55 6.82
N THR A 691 -51.57 -13.00 8.04
CA THR A 691 -51.79 -12.25 9.30
C THR A 691 -50.43 -11.91 9.91
N THR A 692 -50.13 -10.65 10.13
CA THR A 692 -48.84 -10.19 10.68
C THR A 692 -49.06 -9.28 11.90
N GLY A 693 -47.97 -8.83 12.52
CA GLY A 693 -48.02 -7.81 13.57
C GLY A 693 -48.39 -6.43 13.03
N ALA A 694 -47.88 -5.38 13.66
CA ALA A 694 -48.14 -4.01 13.20
C ALA A 694 -47.56 -3.79 11.80
N VAL A 695 -48.35 -3.19 10.90
CA VAL A 695 -47.90 -2.73 9.59
C VAL A 695 -47.75 -1.21 9.63
N THR A 696 -46.55 -0.72 9.33
CA THR A 696 -46.23 0.70 9.23
C THR A 696 -45.88 1.06 7.81
N LEU A 697 -46.51 2.11 7.28
CA LEU A 697 -46.30 2.61 5.93
C LEU A 697 -45.68 4.00 6.02
N PHE A 698 -44.50 4.18 5.43
CA PHE A 698 -43.89 5.48 5.21
C PHE A 698 -44.13 5.91 3.77
N VAL A 699 -44.85 7.01 3.61
CA VAL A 699 -45.02 7.69 2.33
C VAL A 699 -43.85 8.67 2.14
N GLY A 700 -43.19 8.57 0.99
CA GLY A 700 -42.16 9.51 0.54
C GLY A 700 -42.74 10.76 -0.08
#